data_AF-A0AAU4QNG9-F1
#
_entry.id   AF-A0AAU4QNG9-F1
#
_cell.length_a   1.000
_cell.length_b   1.000
_cell.length_c   1.000
_cell.angle_alpha   90.00
_cell.angle_beta   90.00
_cell.angle_gamma   90.00
#
_symmetry.space_group_name_H-M   'P 1'
#
loop_
_entity.id
_entity.type
_entity.pdbx_description
1 polymer ?
#
loop_
_entity_poly.entity_id
_entity_poly.type
_entity_poly.pdbx_seq_one_letter_code
_entity_poly.pdbx_strand_id
1 'polypeptide(L)'
;MDVSLPDQLGTVERESCAAAREVIRKLNLSALPEQITGQQEVAFVPVTRAQWKTVLREADLSGLQRKTDEKVTETLRLRTASGRTIGKRLPELLRSLHASVVAVGAAAEEVSRFSPSRTSAAERRLATDLARANQNEVQALFACLEQGWAESAWSAVRKYALAAQAAGRTLEAAARTAPAGLPYEDVYQRTLGVSAEQVGPGSGVASRARLLAAWAEAPQMLDHRLRRSMRHLIDDSLPLTVILLHHLAVLAISDRPLVTHRAALLGRDLVTSHLKSDPELACSVMARHVAREPEMVSAHRGQIAYLDAYYEEEYQEEKARAVMDLHRAVLEADVRRTAVVVLELLGRTVPQGASLATVRDLLAAQEGQPLCKLLASTIRSEWRNANAHEDFRWDPVNGTLLLGGRRTDLDEVLDAALRARAICRGFEHGVAVAYAQNASLVIRGAEDSNYVGRDLSILQAAGEARFPVLDIRRHGSLVRLDVPDVSVESLREAFRAILRAAIADPSVERWELRQASPDRPLLHVDRTGTHAGLQVAEPLWDIADPLPFAAFPLLVNAMTNAGEPAETTTSTVLCLAAAHVLGERDRLSPALAHGDSAAKDELISTTKLISVGAKAAAHLMEGAANRKLLAFAEVLAGECHRLKGAPPFALVREFVPAYRALRRHGPAHLPWITGFNDSAV
;
A
#
# COMPACT_ATOMS: atom_id res chain seq x y z
N MET A 1 6.17 22.94 -29.74
CA MET A 1 6.10 24.24 -30.42
C MET A 1 5.18 25.10 -29.60
N ASP A 2 5.66 26.25 -29.11
CA ASP A 2 4.80 27.22 -28.41
C ASP A 2 3.79 27.79 -29.42
N VAL A 3 2.51 27.76 -29.07
CA VAL A 3 1.45 28.34 -29.89
C VAL A 3 1.51 29.86 -29.72
N SER A 4 2.07 30.55 -30.72
CA SER A 4 2.17 32.01 -30.72
C SER A 4 0.83 32.64 -31.14
N LEU A 5 0.12 33.27 -30.20
CA LEU A 5 -1.04 34.10 -30.49
C LEU A 5 -0.59 35.46 -31.06
N PRO A 6 -1.28 36.02 -32.08
CA PRO A 6 -0.90 37.28 -32.69
C PRO A 6 -1.18 38.49 -31.78
N ASP A 7 -0.30 39.49 -31.88
CA ASP A 7 -0.36 40.73 -31.10
C ASP A 7 -1.54 41.64 -31.48
N GLN A 8 -2.02 41.52 -32.72
CA GLN A 8 -3.21 42.19 -33.25
C GLN A 8 -4.09 41.17 -34.00
N LEU A 9 -5.42 41.33 -33.99
CA LEU A 9 -6.32 40.42 -34.71
C LEU A 9 -6.09 40.44 -36.23
N GLY A 10 -5.65 41.58 -36.79
CA GLY A 10 -5.56 41.79 -38.23
C GLY A 10 -6.94 41.86 -38.89
N THR A 11 -7.06 41.38 -40.13
CA THR A 11 -8.34 41.43 -40.89
C THR A 11 -9.40 40.53 -40.27
N VAL A 12 -10.61 41.06 -40.09
CA VAL A 12 -11.82 40.32 -39.68
C VAL A 12 -12.93 40.60 -40.70
N GLU A 13 -13.57 39.57 -41.25
CA GLU A 13 -14.65 39.77 -42.21
C GLU A 13 -15.96 40.14 -41.49
N ARG A 14 -16.74 41.07 -42.07
CA ARG A 14 -18.04 41.50 -41.49
C ARG A 14 -19.03 40.35 -41.35
N GLU A 15 -19.06 39.44 -42.33
CA GLU A 15 -19.87 38.23 -42.27
C GLU A 15 -19.43 37.31 -41.14
N SER A 16 -18.12 37.26 -40.85
CA SER A 16 -17.58 36.48 -39.73
C SER A 16 -18.07 37.02 -38.39
N CYS A 17 -18.07 38.34 -38.21
CA CYS A 17 -18.55 38.99 -36.99
C CYS A 17 -20.03 38.68 -36.72
N ALA A 18 -20.88 38.82 -37.74
CA ALA A 18 -22.32 38.58 -37.61
C ALA A 18 -22.62 37.10 -37.28
N ALA A 19 -21.94 36.18 -37.97
CA ALA A 19 -22.12 34.75 -37.74
C ALA A 19 -21.61 34.31 -36.37
N ALA A 20 -20.46 34.82 -35.90
CA ALA A 20 -19.93 34.49 -34.57
C ALA A 20 -20.85 34.94 -33.44
N ARG A 21 -21.39 36.16 -33.52
CA ARG A 21 -22.38 36.69 -32.56
C ARG A 21 -23.63 35.82 -32.49
N GLU A 22 -24.15 35.44 -33.64
CA GLU A 22 -25.36 34.61 -33.71
C GLU A 22 -25.13 33.20 -33.17
N VAL A 23 -23.94 32.62 -33.39
CA VAL A 23 -23.57 31.31 -32.82
C VAL A 23 -23.46 31.37 -31.30
N ILE A 24 -22.76 32.37 -30.74
CA ILE A 24 -22.64 32.51 -29.28
C ILE A 24 -24.01 32.70 -28.64
N ARG A 25 -24.84 33.61 -29.20
CA ARG A 25 -26.21 33.86 -28.72
C ARG A 25 -27.08 32.61 -28.69
N LYS A 26 -26.91 31.71 -29.67
CA LYS A 26 -27.64 30.44 -29.75
C LYS A 26 -27.14 29.37 -28.80
N LEU A 27 -25.83 29.33 -28.55
CA LEU A 27 -25.23 28.28 -27.75
C LEU A 27 -25.51 28.43 -26.26
N ASN A 28 -25.91 29.62 -25.78
CA ASN A 28 -26.23 29.88 -24.37
C ASN A 28 -25.17 29.28 -23.43
N LEU A 29 -23.89 29.33 -23.84
CA LEU A 29 -22.78 28.87 -23.02
C LEU A 29 -22.70 29.84 -21.84
N SER A 30 -23.30 29.45 -20.72
CA SER A 30 -23.24 30.20 -19.48
C SER A 30 -21.78 30.39 -19.08
N ALA A 31 -21.51 31.44 -18.30
CA ALA A 31 -20.25 31.55 -17.59
C ALA A 31 -19.95 30.19 -16.94
N LEU A 32 -18.80 29.60 -17.26
CA LEU A 32 -18.28 28.41 -16.57
C LEU A 32 -18.55 28.60 -15.08
N PRO A 33 -19.18 27.63 -14.39
CA PRO A 33 -19.46 27.78 -12.97
C PRO A 33 -18.20 28.30 -12.28
N GLU A 34 -18.31 29.35 -11.47
CA GLU A 34 -17.26 29.65 -10.51
C GLU A 34 -17.06 28.35 -9.74
N GLN A 35 -15.98 27.61 -10.04
CA GLN A 35 -15.57 26.52 -9.20
C GLN A 35 -15.38 27.16 -7.84
N ILE A 36 -16.26 26.78 -6.91
CA ILE A 36 -16.34 27.26 -5.55
C ILE A 36 -14.91 27.35 -5.02
N THR A 37 -14.39 28.58 -4.99
CA THR A 37 -13.21 28.94 -4.18
C THR A 37 -13.65 29.17 -2.73
N GLY A 38 -14.79 28.60 -2.35
CA GLY A 38 -15.31 28.53 -0.99
C GLY A 38 -14.56 27.46 -0.22
N GLN A 39 -13.68 27.96 0.66
CA GLN A 39 -12.91 27.23 1.67
C GLN A 39 -11.88 26.23 1.11
N GLN A 40 -10.63 26.68 1.14
CA GLN A 40 -9.45 25.83 1.18
C GLN A 40 -9.60 24.75 2.26
N GLU A 41 -10.10 23.57 1.91
CA GLU A 41 -9.72 22.36 2.62
C GLU A 41 -8.40 21.85 2.02
N VAL A 42 -7.36 22.52 2.50
CA VAL A 42 -5.92 22.26 2.51
C VAL A 42 -5.49 20.89 1.98
N ALA A 43 -4.61 20.86 0.97
CA ALA A 43 -3.85 19.68 0.54
C ALA A 43 -3.53 18.70 1.69
N PHE A 44 -4.07 17.49 1.62
CA PHE A 44 -4.07 16.55 2.74
C PHE A 44 -3.07 15.40 2.60
N VAL A 45 -2.67 15.03 1.38
CA VAL A 45 -1.76 13.89 1.15
C VAL A 45 -0.31 14.39 1.18
N PRO A 46 0.48 14.13 2.23
CA PRO A 46 1.89 14.52 2.26
C PRO A 46 2.65 13.74 1.20
N VAL A 47 3.40 14.42 0.33
CA VAL A 47 4.24 13.79 -0.70
C VAL A 47 5.65 14.33 -0.65
N THR A 48 6.64 13.46 -0.86
CA THR A 48 8.04 13.88 -0.99
C THR A 48 8.25 14.70 -2.24
N ARG A 49 9.40 15.37 -2.36
CA ARG A 49 9.73 16.13 -3.56
C ARG A 49 9.82 15.26 -4.81
N ALA A 50 10.24 13.99 -4.68
CA ALA A 50 10.26 13.04 -5.78
C ALA A 50 8.83 12.69 -6.23
N GLN A 51 7.97 12.32 -5.30
CA GLN A 51 6.55 12.04 -5.56
C GLN A 51 5.83 13.25 -6.17
N TRP A 52 6.12 14.48 -5.70
CA TRP A 52 5.52 15.70 -6.25
C TRP A 52 5.85 15.92 -7.73
N LYS A 53 7.08 15.65 -8.16
CA LYS A 53 7.42 15.73 -9.60
C LYS A 53 6.63 14.72 -10.42
N THR A 54 6.47 13.51 -9.88
CA THR A 54 5.63 12.49 -10.50
C THR A 54 4.18 12.96 -10.62
N VAL A 55 3.61 13.59 -9.58
CA VAL A 55 2.28 14.21 -9.63
C VAL A 55 2.20 15.22 -10.79
N LEU A 56 3.15 16.16 -10.86
CA LEU A 56 3.12 17.19 -11.90
C LEU A 56 3.24 16.62 -13.32
N ARG A 57 4.12 15.62 -13.50
CA ARG A 57 4.33 14.94 -14.79
C ARG A 57 3.10 14.15 -15.22
N GLU A 58 2.47 13.42 -14.29
CA GLU A 58 1.28 12.60 -14.58
C GLU A 58 0.00 13.43 -14.78
N ALA A 59 -0.06 14.62 -14.19
CA ALA A 59 -1.17 15.55 -14.41
C ALA A 59 -1.17 16.14 -15.84
N ASP A 60 0.01 16.23 -16.47
CA ASP A 60 0.24 16.79 -17.82
C ASP A 60 -0.50 18.12 -18.05
N LEU A 61 -0.49 18.98 -17.01
CA LEU A 61 -1.19 20.26 -17.03
C LEU A 61 -0.70 21.17 -18.17
N SER A 62 0.59 21.14 -18.50
CA SER A 62 1.15 21.88 -19.64
C SER A 62 0.72 21.29 -20.99
N GLY A 63 0.55 19.97 -21.11
CA GLY A 63 -0.04 19.33 -22.30
C GLY A 63 -1.51 19.70 -22.49
N LEU A 64 -2.29 19.74 -21.41
CA LEU A 64 -3.69 20.17 -21.44
C LEU A 64 -3.82 21.66 -21.79
N GLN A 65 -2.94 22.52 -21.28
CA GLN A 65 -2.89 23.92 -21.65
C GLN A 65 -2.55 24.11 -23.12
N ARG A 66 -1.55 23.40 -23.67
CA ARG A 66 -1.24 23.46 -25.12
C ARG A 66 -2.42 23.07 -26.00
N LYS A 67 -3.20 22.05 -25.61
CA LYS A 67 -4.45 21.67 -26.31
C LYS A 67 -5.50 22.78 -26.27
N THR A 68 -5.53 23.56 -25.19
CA THR A 68 -6.41 24.74 -25.07
C THR A 68 -5.94 25.83 -26.03
N ASP A 69 -4.65 26.17 -26.05
CA ASP A 69 -4.07 27.15 -26.98
C ASP A 69 -4.32 26.79 -28.45
N GLU A 70 -4.17 25.50 -28.81
CA GLU A 70 -4.45 24.98 -30.15
C GLU A 70 -5.90 25.26 -30.56
N LYS A 71 -6.86 25.00 -29.68
CA LYS A 71 -8.29 25.25 -29.93
C LYS A 71 -8.64 26.74 -29.97
N VAL A 72 -7.98 27.56 -29.15
CA VAL A 72 -8.11 29.03 -29.22
C VAL A 72 -7.60 29.53 -30.57
N THR A 73 -6.47 29.00 -31.03
CA THR A 73 -5.89 29.34 -32.34
C THR A 73 -6.76 28.89 -33.51
N GLU A 74 -7.35 27.69 -33.44
CA GLU A 74 -8.31 27.22 -34.44
C GLU A 74 -9.56 28.10 -34.49
N THR A 75 -10.05 28.51 -33.32
CA THR A 75 -11.18 29.44 -33.21
C THR A 75 -10.82 30.78 -33.84
N LEU A 76 -9.64 31.31 -33.54
CA LEU A 76 -9.13 32.55 -34.10
C LEU A 76 -9.01 32.53 -35.63
N ARG A 77 -8.69 31.39 -36.25
CA ARG A 77 -8.64 31.24 -37.71
C ARG A 77 -10.00 31.44 -38.40
N LEU A 78 -11.10 31.35 -37.66
CA LEU A 78 -12.44 31.58 -38.20
C LEU A 78 -12.77 33.07 -38.41
N ARG A 79 -11.94 34.00 -37.94
CA ARG A 79 -12.17 35.45 -38.08
C ARG A 79 -12.20 35.95 -39.54
N THR A 80 -11.61 35.19 -40.46
CA THR A 80 -11.59 35.47 -41.91
C THR A 80 -12.35 34.41 -42.71
N ALA A 81 -13.26 33.68 -42.07
CA ALA A 81 -14.01 32.62 -42.72
C ALA A 81 -15.44 33.06 -43.02
N SER A 82 -15.99 32.57 -44.14
CA SER A 82 -17.40 32.83 -44.50
C SER A 82 -18.37 32.45 -43.37
N GLY A 83 -19.50 33.17 -43.28
CA GLY A 83 -20.50 32.92 -42.22
C GLY A 83 -21.01 31.48 -42.18
N ARG A 84 -21.07 30.79 -43.33
CA ARG A 84 -21.45 29.36 -43.42
C ARG A 84 -20.43 28.45 -42.73
N THR A 85 -19.14 28.73 -42.87
CA THR A 85 -18.07 27.97 -42.22
C THR A 85 -18.10 28.17 -40.71
N ILE A 86 -18.32 29.41 -40.27
CA ILE A 86 -18.44 29.74 -38.84
C ILE A 86 -19.63 29.02 -38.22
N GLY A 87 -20.81 29.11 -38.83
CA GLY A 87 -22.02 28.45 -38.32
C GLY A 87 -21.89 26.93 -38.16
N LYS A 88 -21.03 26.28 -38.97
CA LYS A 88 -20.75 24.84 -38.86
C LYS A 88 -19.66 24.51 -37.84
N ARG A 89 -18.50 25.16 -37.90
CA ARG A 89 -17.30 24.74 -37.13
C ARG A 89 -17.20 25.37 -35.75
N LEU A 90 -17.67 26.61 -35.58
CA LEU A 90 -17.53 27.33 -34.32
C LEU A 90 -18.23 26.60 -33.14
N PRO A 91 -19.46 26.05 -33.29
CA PRO A 91 -20.10 25.33 -32.19
C PRO A 91 -19.32 24.13 -31.65
N GLU A 92 -18.69 23.35 -32.53
CA GLU A 92 -17.90 22.18 -32.15
C GLU A 92 -16.58 22.59 -31.50
N LEU A 93 -15.92 23.62 -32.02
CA LEU A 93 -14.70 24.18 -31.44
C LEU A 93 -14.94 24.75 -30.04
N LEU A 94 -16.04 25.49 -29.84
CA LEU A 94 -16.38 26.05 -28.52
C LEU A 94 -16.71 24.95 -27.50
N ARG A 95 -17.45 23.91 -27.90
CA ARG A 95 -17.69 22.73 -27.05
C ARG A 95 -16.39 22.00 -26.70
N SER A 96 -15.52 21.81 -27.68
CA SER A 96 -14.21 21.19 -27.50
C SER A 96 -13.29 22.02 -26.60
N LEU A 97 -13.30 23.35 -26.75
CA LEU A 97 -12.54 24.29 -25.93
C LEU A 97 -13.03 24.28 -24.49
N HIS A 98 -14.36 24.33 -24.29
CA HIS A 98 -14.97 24.20 -22.96
C HIS A 98 -14.55 22.89 -22.28
N ALA A 99 -14.63 21.75 -22.98
CA ALA A 99 -14.16 20.47 -22.46
C ALA A 99 -12.66 20.46 -22.11
N SER A 100 -11.83 21.19 -22.88
CA SER A 100 -10.39 21.35 -22.61
C SER A 100 -10.15 22.07 -21.28
N VAL A 101 -10.84 23.19 -21.05
CA VAL A 101 -10.72 23.96 -19.80
C VAL A 101 -11.24 23.18 -18.60
N VAL A 102 -12.36 22.48 -18.75
CA VAL A 102 -12.88 21.58 -17.70
C VAL A 102 -11.85 20.51 -17.33
N ALA A 103 -11.14 19.95 -18.32
CA ALA A 103 -10.08 18.97 -18.06
C ALA A 103 -8.88 19.59 -17.34
N VAL A 104 -8.47 20.83 -17.67
CA VAL A 104 -7.41 21.56 -16.94
C VAL A 104 -7.84 21.81 -15.49
N GLY A 105 -9.08 22.26 -15.26
CA GLY A 105 -9.63 22.52 -13.93
C GLY A 105 -9.67 21.25 -13.07
N ALA A 106 -10.19 20.14 -13.62
CA ALA A 106 -10.22 18.85 -12.92
C ALA A 106 -8.82 18.34 -12.57
N ALA A 107 -7.87 18.42 -13.50
CA ALA A 107 -6.48 18.03 -13.24
C ALA A 107 -5.83 18.91 -12.16
N ALA A 108 -6.09 20.22 -12.16
CA ALA A 108 -5.58 21.13 -11.13
C ALA A 108 -6.19 20.84 -9.75
N GLU A 109 -7.48 20.51 -9.69
CA GLU A 109 -8.15 20.10 -8.46
C GLU A 109 -7.52 18.81 -7.89
N GLU A 110 -7.28 17.80 -8.73
CA GLU A 110 -6.61 16.59 -8.29
C GLU A 110 -5.20 16.84 -7.76
N VAL A 111 -4.40 17.67 -8.45
CA VAL A 111 -3.05 18.06 -8.02
C VAL A 111 -3.09 18.79 -6.68
N SER A 112 -4.14 19.58 -6.42
CA SER A 112 -4.28 20.36 -5.18
C SER A 112 -4.45 19.50 -3.92
N ARG A 113 -4.77 18.20 -4.06
CA ARG A 113 -4.89 17.25 -2.94
C ARG A 113 -3.54 16.89 -2.31
N PHE A 114 -2.45 17.06 -3.06
CA PHE A 114 -1.11 16.66 -2.64
C PHE A 114 -0.33 17.84 -2.05
N SER A 115 0.37 17.56 -0.94
CA SER A 115 1.11 18.53 -0.15
C SER A 115 2.62 18.26 -0.24
N PRO A 116 3.33 18.94 -1.16
CA PRO A 116 4.77 18.75 -1.34
C PRO A 116 5.62 19.24 -0.16
N SER A 117 6.77 18.60 0.06
CA SER A 117 7.75 19.01 1.07
C SER A 117 8.43 20.32 0.67
N ARG A 118 8.66 21.22 1.65
CA ARG A 118 9.55 22.40 1.51
C ARG A 118 9.36 23.22 0.22
N THR A 119 8.14 23.31 -0.30
CA THR A 119 7.80 24.07 -1.52
C THR A 119 7.25 25.44 -1.17
N SER A 120 7.54 26.40 -2.04
CA SER A 120 7.01 27.76 -1.87
C SER A 120 5.48 27.76 -1.99
N ALA A 121 4.82 28.73 -1.36
CA ALA A 121 3.38 28.94 -1.56
C ALA A 121 3.04 29.26 -3.03
N ALA A 122 4.00 29.76 -3.80
CA ALA A 122 3.85 29.98 -5.24
C ALA A 122 3.77 28.66 -6.01
N GLU A 123 4.72 27.74 -5.78
CA GLU A 123 4.74 26.42 -6.45
C GLU A 123 3.47 25.61 -6.18
N ARG A 124 2.96 25.64 -4.95
CA ARG A 124 1.70 24.96 -4.58
C ARG A 124 0.47 25.51 -5.29
N ARG A 125 0.49 26.79 -5.70
CA ARG A 125 -0.63 27.44 -6.39
C ARG A 125 -0.53 27.35 -7.91
N LEU A 126 0.61 26.93 -8.48
CA LEU A 126 0.83 26.91 -9.93
C LEU A 126 -0.27 26.18 -10.72
N ALA A 127 -0.74 25.02 -10.23
CA ALA A 127 -1.81 24.28 -10.88
C ALA A 127 -3.15 25.06 -10.88
N THR A 128 -3.51 25.65 -9.74
CA THR A 128 -4.71 26.48 -9.59
C THR A 128 -4.61 27.77 -10.41
N ASP A 129 -3.44 28.41 -10.43
CA ASP A 129 -3.22 29.64 -11.19
C ASP A 129 -3.28 29.38 -12.70
N LEU A 130 -2.76 28.23 -13.17
CA LEU A 130 -2.91 27.78 -14.55
C LEU A 130 -4.39 27.55 -14.91
N ALA A 131 -5.14 26.82 -14.08
CA ALA A 131 -6.56 26.55 -14.31
C ALA A 131 -7.38 27.85 -14.37
N ARG A 132 -7.12 28.78 -13.43
CA ARG A 132 -7.75 30.11 -13.42
C ARG A 132 -7.40 30.90 -14.68
N ALA A 133 -6.14 30.88 -15.12
CA ALA A 133 -5.72 31.57 -16.33
C ALA A 133 -6.42 31.03 -17.59
N ASN A 134 -6.51 29.69 -17.73
CA ASN A 134 -7.23 29.06 -18.85
C ASN A 134 -8.74 29.37 -18.82
N GLN A 135 -9.36 29.38 -17.64
CA GLN A 135 -10.76 29.76 -17.48
C GLN A 135 -11.01 31.21 -17.92
N ASN A 136 -10.15 32.13 -17.46
CA ASN A 136 -10.24 33.55 -17.81
C ASN A 136 -9.98 33.79 -19.29
N GLU A 137 -9.05 33.04 -19.90
CA GLU A 137 -8.77 33.09 -21.34
C GLU A 137 -10.01 32.73 -22.17
N VAL A 138 -10.68 31.63 -21.82
CA VAL A 138 -11.86 31.17 -22.56
C VAL A 138 -13.07 32.08 -22.33
N GLN A 139 -13.27 32.58 -21.11
CA GLN A 139 -14.29 33.61 -20.83
C GLN A 139 -14.04 34.89 -21.64
N ALA A 140 -12.80 35.36 -21.69
CA ALA A 140 -12.42 36.51 -22.51
C ALA A 140 -12.63 36.24 -24.01
N LEU A 141 -12.39 35.00 -24.47
CA LEU A 141 -12.61 34.62 -25.86
C LEU A 141 -14.10 34.63 -26.20
N PHE A 142 -14.96 34.12 -25.32
CA PHE A 142 -16.41 34.15 -25.53
C PHE A 142 -16.91 35.60 -25.60
N ALA A 143 -16.47 36.46 -24.67
CA ALA A 143 -16.77 37.89 -24.72
C ALA A 143 -16.24 38.57 -26.00
N CYS A 144 -15.06 38.17 -26.48
CA CYS A 144 -14.50 38.67 -27.74
C CYS A 144 -15.37 38.27 -28.95
N LEU A 145 -15.88 37.03 -28.98
CA LEU A 145 -16.80 36.54 -30.01
C LEU A 145 -18.15 37.27 -29.97
N GLU A 146 -18.71 37.54 -28.78
CA GLU A 146 -19.94 38.35 -28.60
C GLU A 146 -19.76 39.78 -29.10
N GLN A 147 -18.58 40.35 -28.87
CA GLN A 147 -18.24 41.68 -29.37
C GLN A 147 -17.86 41.66 -30.86
N GLY A 148 -17.88 40.49 -31.51
CA GLY A 148 -17.60 40.34 -32.95
C GLY A 148 -16.12 40.55 -33.29
N TRP A 149 -15.21 39.98 -32.48
CA TRP A 149 -13.75 40.10 -32.63
C TRP A 149 -13.24 41.53 -32.43
N ALA A 150 -13.64 42.19 -31.35
CA ALA A 150 -13.10 43.51 -31.01
C ALA A 150 -11.64 43.41 -30.52
N GLU A 151 -10.76 44.31 -30.98
CA GLU A 151 -9.35 44.31 -30.60
C GLU A 151 -9.12 44.49 -29.09
N SER A 152 -9.95 45.32 -28.44
CA SER A 152 -9.93 45.51 -26.98
C SER A 152 -10.25 44.20 -26.23
N ALA A 153 -11.21 43.42 -26.72
CA ALA A 153 -11.55 42.13 -26.13
C ALA A 153 -10.47 41.07 -26.42
N TRP A 154 -9.85 41.11 -27.61
CA TRP A 154 -8.71 40.24 -27.95
C TRP A 154 -7.49 40.48 -27.06
N SER A 155 -7.21 41.74 -26.70
CA SER A 155 -6.11 42.06 -25.79
C SER A 155 -6.23 41.36 -24.43
N ALA A 156 -7.47 41.18 -23.93
CA ALA A 156 -7.75 40.45 -22.70
C ALA A 156 -7.51 38.93 -22.86
N VAL A 157 -7.93 38.35 -23.98
CA VAL A 157 -7.64 36.93 -24.32
C VAL A 157 -6.13 36.70 -24.29
N ARG A 158 -5.36 37.53 -25.01
CA ARG A 158 -3.90 37.42 -25.09
C ARG A 158 -3.23 37.53 -23.72
N LYS A 159 -3.69 38.46 -22.86
CA LYS A 159 -3.17 38.61 -21.49
C LYS A 159 -3.31 37.31 -20.69
N TYR A 160 -4.48 36.68 -20.72
CA TYR A 160 -4.71 35.44 -19.97
C TYR A 160 -3.99 34.24 -20.57
N ALA A 161 -3.93 34.14 -21.91
CA ALA A 161 -3.16 33.11 -22.60
C ALA A 161 -1.66 33.17 -22.24
N LEU A 162 -1.06 34.36 -22.24
CA LEU A 162 0.34 34.54 -21.83
C LEU A 162 0.57 34.13 -20.38
N ALA A 163 -0.37 34.44 -19.48
CA ALA A 163 -0.31 34.00 -18.09
C ALA A 163 -0.41 32.47 -17.97
N ALA A 164 -1.31 31.83 -18.73
CA ALA A 164 -1.45 30.38 -18.79
C ALA A 164 -0.18 29.71 -19.32
N GLN A 165 0.39 30.22 -20.42
CA GLN A 165 1.65 29.74 -20.99
C GLN A 165 2.83 29.88 -20.02
N ALA A 166 2.93 31.02 -19.31
CA ALA A 166 3.97 31.24 -18.30
C ALA A 166 3.84 30.25 -17.12
N ALA A 167 2.62 30.02 -16.63
CA ALA A 167 2.35 29.03 -15.59
C ALA A 167 2.65 27.60 -16.07
N GLY A 168 2.26 27.27 -17.30
CA GLY A 168 2.52 25.97 -17.94
C GLY A 168 4.02 25.67 -18.08
N ARG A 169 4.82 26.65 -18.55
CA ARG A 169 6.28 26.53 -18.60
C ARG A 169 6.91 26.35 -17.22
N THR A 170 6.40 27.06 -16.22
CA THR A 170 6.89 26.94 -14.84
C THR A 170 6.60 25.54 -14.27
N LEU A 171 5.42 24.98 -14.54
CA LEU A 171 5.06 23.61 -14.16
C LEU A 171 5.93 22.57 -14.86
N GLU A 172 6.19 22.73 -16.16
CA GLU A 172 7.06 21.84 -16.92
C GLU A 172 8.50 21.88 -16.40
N ALA A 173 9.02 23.07 -16.07
CA ALA A 173 10.33 23.22 -15.44
C ALA A 173 10.38 22.58 -14.04
N ALA A 174 9.33 22.73 -13.24
CA ALA A 174 9.22 22.10 -11.92
C ALA A 174 9.15 20.57 -11.99
N ALA A 175 8.51 20.02 -13.04
CA ALA A 175 8.46 18.58 -13.29
C ALA A 175 9.80 18.00 -13.77
N ARG A 176 10.59 18.78 -14.53
CA ARG A 176 11.88 18.32 -15.13
C ARG A 176 13.11 18.54 -14.25
N THR A 177 13.14 19.58 -13.43
CA THR A 177 14.36 19.90 -12.66
C THR A 177 14.62 18.81 -11.62
N ALA A 178 15.70 18.03 -11.82
CA ALA A 178 16.35 17.27 -10.77
C ALA A 178 17.50 18.13 -10.22
N PRO A 179 17.34 18.82 -9.08
CA PRO A 179 18.51 19.36 -8.43
C PRO A 179 19.33 18.16 -7.97
N ALA A 180 20.47 17.94 -8.62
CA ALA A 180 21.51 17.09 -8.06
C ALA A 180 21.80 17.58 -6.62
N GLY A 181 21.86 16.65 -5.66
CA GLY A 181 22.24 16.97 -4.28
C GLY A 181 21.11 17.34 -3.30
N LEU A 182 19.84 16.99 -3.58
CA LEU A 182 18.82 17.04 -2.53
C LEU A 182 18.94 15.85 -1.57
N PRO A 183 18.76 16.06 -0.26
CA PRO A 183 18.71 14.97 0.69
C PRO A 183 17.54 14.03 0.38
N TYR A 184 17.78 12.73 0.50
CA TYR A 184 16.73 11.71 0.44
C TYR A 184 15.64 12.04 1.46
N GLU A 185 14.39 12.09 1.01
CA GLU A 185 13.23 12.27 1.87
C GLU A 185 12.56 10.93 2.10
N ASP A 186 12.48 10.53 3.36
CA ASP A 186 11.79 9.32 3.76
C ASP A 186 10.27 9.48 3.59
N VAL A 187 9.73 8.74 2.62
CA VAL A 187 8.29 8.71 2.30
C VAL A 187 7.48 8.19 3.49
N TYR A 188 7.97 7.17 4.20
CA TYR A 188 7.28 6.61 5.37
C TYR A 188 7.20 7.67 6.46
N GLN A 189 8.30 8.36 6.76
CA GLN A 189 8.33 9.36 7.82
C GLN A 189 7.41 10.53 7.49
N ARG A 190 7.40 10.96 6.23
CA ARG A 190 6.60 12.09 5.79
C ARG A 190 5.11 11.79 5.81
N THR A 191 4.72 10.63 5.32
CA THR A 191 3.31 10.31 5.07
C THR A 191 2.69 9.57 6.24
N LEU A 192 3.39 8.57 6.76
CA LEU A 192 2.90 7.74 7.86
C LEU A 192 3.39 8.25 9.21
N GLY A 193 4.59 8.83 9.31
CA GLY A 193 5.14 9.31 10.59
C GLY A 193 6.02 8.31 11.32
N VAL A 194 6.44 7.24 10.64
CA VAL A 194 7.46 6.27 11.06
C VAL A 194 8.55 6.23 10.00
N SER A 195 9.80 6.02 10.37
CA SER A 195 10.87 5.95 9.38
C SER A 195 10.84 4.64 8.58
N ALA A 196 11.38 4.66 7.37
CA ALA A 196 11.61 3.46 6.57
C ALA A 196 12.49 2.44 7.31
N GLU A 197 13.43 2.91 8.14
CA GLU A 197 14.26 2.07 9.01
C GLU A 197 13.44 1.36 10.08
N GLN A 198 12.48 2.05 10.71
CA GLN A 198 11.58 1.45 11.70
C GLN A 198 10.64 0.40 11.10
N VAL A 199 10.20 0.60 9.85
CA VAL A 199 9.41 -0.40 9.12
C VAL A 199 10.28 -1.57 8.66
N GLY A 200 11.56 -1.32 8.38
CA GLY A 200 12.54 -2.30 7.95
C GLY A 200 12.37 -2.75 6.49
N PRO A 201 13.40 -3.35 5.89
CA PRO A 201 13.32 -3.91 4.54
C PRO A 201 12.38 -5.13 4.50
N GLY A 202 11.99 -5.56 3.31
CA GLY A 202 11.21 -6.79 3.14
C GLY A 202 10.35 -6.79 1.89
N SER A 203 9.77 -7.95 1.58
CA SER A 203 8.91 -8.14 0.41
C SER A 203 7.64 -7.30 0.51
N GLY A 204 7.08 -6.96 -0.66
CA GLY A 204 5.79 -6.27 -0.74
C GLY A 204 4.65 -7.10 -0.14
N VAL A 205 4.75 -8.43 -0.20
CA VAL A 205 3.77 -9.38 0.36
C VAL A 205 3.69 -9.24 1.88
N ALA A 206 4.84 -9.13 2.56
CA ALA A 206 4.89 -9.03 4.02
C ALA A 206 4.77 -7.59 4.57
N SER A 207 4.54 -6.61 3.70
CA SER A 207 4.45 -5.18 4.09
C SER A 207 3.38 -4.91 5.15
N ARG A 208 2.29 -5.69 5.16
CA ARG A 208 1.25 -5.60 6.21
C ARG A 208 1.79 -5.91 7.60
N ALA A 209 2.53 -7.01 7.75
CA ALA A 209 3.10 -7.42 9.03
C ALA A 209 4.06 -6.35 9.56
N ARG A 210 4.97 -5.88 8.70
CA ARG A 210 5.97 -4.84 9.05
C ARG A 210 5.32 -3.52 9.44
N LEU A 211 4.33 -3.06 8.69
CA LEU A 211 3.63 -1.82 9.00
C LEU A 211 2.90 -1.90 10.35
N LEU A 212 2.18 -3.00 10.61
CA LEU A 212 1.49 -3.19 11.89
C LEU A 212 2.46 -3.30 13.06
N ALA A 213 3.58 -4.00 12.88
CA ALA A 213 4.63 -4.09 13.89
C ALA A 213 5.21 -2.71 14.23
N ALA A 214 5.53 -1.89 13.22
CA ALA A 214 6.07 -0.54 13.41
C ALA A 214 5.11 0.41 14.15
N TRP A 215 3.80 0.18 14.04
CA TRP A 215 2.76 0.99 14.69
C TRP A 215 2.16 0.36 15.93
N ALA A 216 2.69 -0.78 16.39
CA ALA A 216 2.10 -1.53 17.49
C ALA A 216 2.07 -0.75 18.81
N GLU A 217 2.99 0.19 19.01
CA GLU A 217 3.05 1.05 20.20
C GLU A 217 2.10 2.25 20.13
N ALA A 218 1.70 2.67 18.92
CA ALA A 218 0.89 3.87 18.71
C ALA A 218 -0.17 3.69 17.61
N PRO A 219 -1.02 2.65 17.64
CA PRO A 219 -1.91 2.32 16.52
C PRO A 219 -2.90 3.45 16.17
N GLN A 220 -3.35 4.22 17.16
CA GLN A 220 -4.28 5.35 16.98
C GLN A 220 -3.66 6.50 16.18
N MET A 221 -2.34 6.67 16.23
CA MET A 221 -1.65 7.75 15.52
C MET A 221 -1.65 7.50 14.01
N LEU A 222 -1.54 6.25 13.57
CA LEU A 222 -1.67 5.89 12.16
C LEU A 222 -3.09 6.13 11.66
N ASP A 223 -4.10 5.69 12.41
CA ASP A 223 -5.52 5.92 12.09
C ASP A 223 -5.79 7.43 11.90
N HIS A 224 -5.39 8.26 12.87
CA HIS A 224 -5.57 9.71 12.79
C HIS A 224 -4.92 10.33 11.56
N ARG A 225 -3.70 9.91 11.23
CA ARG A 225 -2.97 10.41 10.06
C ARG A 225 -3.63 9.99 8.75
N LEU A 226 -4.02 8.73 8.63
CA LEU A 226 -4.68 8.21 7.43
C LEU A 226 -6.03 8.88 7.22
N ARG A 227 -6.84 9.07 8.27
CA ARG A 227 -8.10 9.83 8.17
C ARG A 227 -7.86 11.24 7.66
N ARG A 228 -6.85 11.93 8.21
CA ARG A 228 -6.49 13.27 7.75
C ARG A 228 -6.03 13.28 6.29
N SER A 229 -5.20 12.33 5.87
CA SER A 229 -4.64 12.31 4.50
C SER A 229 -5.61 11.77 3.45
N MET A 230 -6.59 10.95 3.85
CA MET A 230 -7.48 10.20 2.95
C MET A 230 -8.92 10.71 2.96
N ARG A 231 -9.17 11.96 3.39
CA ARG A 231 -10.51 12.56 3.46
C ARG A 231 -11.29 12.56 2.14
N HIS A 232 -10.59 12.54 1.01
CA HIS A 232 -11.23 12.42 -0.30
C HIS A 232 -11.74 10.99 -0.60
N LEU A 233 -11.25 9.99 0.13
CA LEU A 233 -11.59 8.58 -0.04
C LEU A 233 -12.54 8.07 1.04
N ILE A 234 -12.32 8.45 2.30
CA ILE A 234 -13.00 7.93 3.48
C ILE A 234 -13.58 9.05 4.34
N ASP A 235 -14.68 8.73 5.01
CA ASP A 235 -15.31 9.60 6.00
C ASP A 235 -14.77 9.33 7.41
N ASP A 236 -14.82 10.33 8.29
CA ASP A 236 -14.34 10.23 9.67
C ASP A 236 -15.07 9.16 10.50
N SER A 237 -16.30 8.78 10.12
CA SER A 237 -17.10 7.76 10.80
C SER A 237 -16.76 6.32 10.39
N LEU A 238 -15.99 6.11 9.33
CA LEU A 238 -15.71 4.78 8.80
C LEU A 238 -14.76 4.00 9.75
N PRO A 239 -15.11 2.81 10.24
CA PRO A 239 -14.19 1.97 11.01
C PRO A 239 -13.01 1.53 10.14
N LEU A 240 -11.78 1.86 10.55
CA LEU A 240 -10.58 1.38 9.85
C LEU A 240 -10.21 0.00 10.37
N THR A 241 -10.70 -1.04 9.70
CA THR A 241 -10.22 -2.41 9.91
C THR A 241 -8.73 -2.50 9.54
N VAL A 242 -8.04 -3.51 10.05
CA VAL A 242 -6.61 -3.75 9.74
C VAL A 242 -6.35 -3.84 8.24
N ILE A 243 -7.26 -4.48 7.50
CA ILE A 243 -7.21 -4.59 6.04
C ILE A 243 -7.29 -3.20 5.40
N LEU A 244 -8.31 -2.41 5.75
CA LEU A 244 -8.49 -1.08 5.16
C LEU A 244 -7.32 -0.15 5.50
N LEU A 245 -6.88 -0.15 6.76
CA LEU A 245 -5.73 0.60 7.24
C LEU A 245 -4.48 0.29 6.42
N HIS A 246 -4.21 -0.98 6.13
CA HIS A 246 -3.10 -1.39 5.29
C HIS A 246 -3.23 -0.84 3.85
N HIS A 247 -4.40 -0.97 3.20
CA HIS A 247 -4.61 -0.44 1.86
C HIS A 247 -4.43 1.09 1.80
N LEU A 248 -4.94 1.81 2.80
CA LEU A 248 -4.77 3.27 2.88
C LEU A 248 -3.31 3.66 3.11
N ALA A 249 -2.57 2.93 3.95
CA ALA A 249 -1.16 3.21 4.20
C ALA A 249 -0.30 2.97 2.95
N VAL A 250 -0.51 1.84 2.25
CA VAL A 250 0.19 1.54 0.98
C VAL A 250 -0.14 2.57 -0.10
N LEU A 251 -1.40 3.00 -0.18
CA LEU A 251 -1.82 4.07 -1.08
C LEU A 251 -1.08 5.39 -0.77
N ALA A 252 -0.94 5.73 0.50
CA ALA A 252 -0.28 6.96 0.95
C ALA A 252 1.20 7.02 0.55
N ILE A 253 1.90 5.89 0.61
CA ILE A 253 3.33 5.80 0.29
C ILE A 253 3.60 5.50 -1.19
N SER A 254 2.58 5.51 -2.06
CA SER A 254 2.75 5.20 -3.49
C SER A 254 3.79 6.11 -4.16
N ASP A 255 4.68 5.53 -4.96
CA ASP A 255 5.66 6.27 -5.76
C ASP A 255 5.00 7.14 -6.86
N ARG A 256 3.75 6.79 -7.23
CA ARG A 256 2.96 7.45 -8.27
C ARG A 256 1.60 7.90 -7.72
N PRO A 257 1.59 8.84 -6.77
CA PRO A 257 0.42 9.10 -5.97
C PRO A 257 -0.77 9.62 -6.80
N LEU A 258 -0.55 10.47 -7.81
CA LEU A 258 -1.66 11.01 -8.61
C LEU A 258 -2.47 9.91 -9.29
N VAL A 259 -1.83 9.05 -10.10
CA VAL A 259 -2.56 7.99 -10.83
C VAL A 259 -3.11 6.92 -9.90
N THR A 260 -2.40 6.57 -8.81
CA THR A 260 -2.90 5.58 -7.84
C THR A 260 -4.14 6.10 -7.12
N HIS A 261 -4.14 7.35 -6.63
CA HIS A 261 -5.31 7.93 -5.96
C HIS A 261 -6.47 8.17 -6.94
N ARG A 262 -6.19 8.56 -8.18
CA ARG A 262 -7.22 8.68 -9.24
C ARG A 262 -7.89 7.33 -9.49
N ALA A 263 -7.09 6.27 -9.66
CA ALA A 263 -7.62 4.93 -9.87
C ALA A 263 -8.38 4.41 -8.63
N ALA A 264 -7.95 4.75 -7.41
CA ALA A 264 -8.66 4.40 -6.18
C ALA A 264 -10.03 5.06 -6.08
N LEU A 265 -10.14 6.35 -6.40
CA LEU A 265 -11.43 7.05 -6.44
C LEU A 265 -12.36 6.43 -7.49
N LEU A 266 -11.87 6.27 -8.72
CA LEU A 266 -12.67 5.72 -9.82
C LEU A 266 -13.09 4.26 -9.55
N GLY A 267 -12.19 3.46 -8.98
CA GLY A 267 -12.47 2.08 -8.58
C GLY A 267 -13.50 2.01 -7.45
N ARG A 268 -13.34 2.84 -6.42
CA ARG A 268 -14.31 2.95 -5.31
C ARG A 268 -15.70 3.30 -5.83
N ASP A 269 -15.80 4.31 -6.68
CA ASP A 269 -17.08 4.82 -7.17
C ASP A 269 -17.78 3.78 -8.06
N LEU A 270 -17.03 3.12 -8.96
CA LEU A 270 -17.54 2.03 -9.79
C LEU A 270 -18.08 0.88 -8.92
N VAL A 271 -17.25 0.37 -8.01
CA VAL A 271 -17.62 -0.78 -7.16
C VAL A 271 -18.77 -0.42 -6.23
N THR A 272 -18.78 0.77 -5.65
CA THR A 272 -19.88 1.26 -4.80
C THR A 272 -21.18 1.34 -5.58
N SER A 273 -21.14 1.86 -6.82
CA SER A 273 -22.32 1.91 -7.68
C SER A 273 -22.89 0.51 -7.91
N HIS A 274 -22.03 -0.47 -8.23
CA HIS A 274 -22.46 -1.84 -8.48
C HIS A 274 -22.91 -2.58 -7.22
N LEU A 275 -22.23 -2.40 -6.07
CA LEU A 275 -22.68 -2.95 -4.79
C LEU A 275 -24.08 -2.45 -4.40
N LYS A 276 -24.45 -1.23 -4.79
CA LYS A 276 -25.77 -0.66 -4.51
C LYS A 276 -26.84 -1.11 -5.50
N SER A 277 -26.48 -1.31 -6.77
CA SER A 277 -27.44 -1.69 -7.82
C SER A 277 -27.65 -3.19 -7.95
N ASP A 278 -26.56 -3.97 -7.87
CA ASP A 278 -26.54 -5.42 -8.04
C ASP A 278 -25.41 -6.03 -7.17
N PRO A 279 -25.64 -6.18 -5.85
CA PRO A 279 -24.65 -6.71 -4.93
C PRO A 279 -24.20 -8.13 -5.28
N GLU A 280 -25.10 -8.97 -5.83
CA GLU A 280 -24.80 -10.36 -6.18
C GLU A 280 -23.78 -10.44 -7.31
N LEU A 281 -24.00 -9.70 -8.40
CA LEU A 281 -23.04 -9.63 -9.50
C LEU A 281 -21.70 -9.05 -9.02
N ALA A 282 -21.73 -7.93 -8.27
CA ALA A 282 -20.52 -7.27 -7.80
C ALA A 282 -19.67 -8.19 -6.90
N CYS A 283 -20.29 -8.86 -5.94
CA CYS A 283 -19.60 -9.80 -5.05
C CYS A 283 -19.11 -11.04 -5.82
N SER A 284 -19.89 -11.55 -6.78
CA SER A 284 -19.51 -12.70 -7.61
C SER A 284 -18.28 -12.41 -8.49
N VAL A 285 -18.23 -11.24 -9.13
CA VAL A 285 -17.06 -10.80 -9.92
C VAL A 285 -15.82 -10.68 -9.04
N MET A 286 -15.95 -10.09 -7.85
CA MET A 286 -14.82 -9.95 -6.93
C MET A 286 -14.37 -11.27 -6.33
N ALA A 287 -15.27 -12.20 -6.02
CA ALA A 287 -14.92 -13.53 -5.54
C ALA A 287 -14.07 -14.28 -6.59
N ARG A 288 -14.47 -14.24 -7.87
CA ARG A 288 -13.64 -14.79 -8.98
C ARG A 288 -12.29 -14.10 -9.11
N HIS A 289 -12.23 -12.79 -8.86
CA HIS A 289 -10.98 -12.05 -8.86
C HIS A 289 -10.03 -12.51 -7.73
N VAL A 290 -10.56 -12.62 -6.51
CA VAL A 290 -9.84 -13.10 -5.32
C VAL A 290 -9.38 -14.55 -5.47
N ALA A 291 -10.19 -15.42 -6.11
CA ALA A 291 -9.80 -16.81 -6.38
C ALA A 291 -8.49 -16.92 -7.20
N ARG A 292 -8.13 -15.88 -7.95
CA ARG A 292 -6.90 -15.81 -8.76
C ARG A 292 -5.72 -15.16 -8.04
N GLU A 293 -5.81 -14.82 -6.76
CA GLU A 293 -4.70 -14.24 -5.97
C GLU A 293 -3.39 -15.06 -6.02
N PRO A 294 -3.38 -16.41 -6.05
CA PRO A 294 -2.15 -17.19 -6.24
C PRO A 294 -1.33 -16.77 -7.46
N GLU A 295 -1.99 -16.53 -8.58
CA GLU A 295 -1.34 -16.06 -9.80
C GLU A 295 -0.75 -14.64 -9.62
N MET A 296 -1.41 -13.78 -8.83
CA MET A 296 -0.92 -12.41 -8.53
C MET A 296 0.32 -12.42 -7.66
N VAL A 297 0.38 -13.26 -6.63
CA VAL A 297 1.56 -13.35 -5.78
C VAL A 297 2.77 -13.80 -6.62
N SER A 298 2.58 -14.77 -7.51
CA SER A 298 3.61 -15.22 -8.44
C SER A 298 4.06 -14.09 -9.38
N ALA A 299 3.10 -13.42 -10.04
CA ALA A 299 3.40 -12.30 -10.94
C ALA A 299 4.08 -11.13 -10.22
N HIS A 300 3.62 -10.78 -9.02
CA HIS A 300 4.19 -9.73 -8.18
C HIS A 300 5.65 -10.01 -7.83
N ARG A 301 5.98 -11.25 -7.47
CA ARG A 301 7.37 -11.68 -7.22
C ARG A 301 8.23 -11.56 -8.47
N GLY A 302 7.70 -11.98 -9.64
CA GLY A 302 8.39 -11.80 -10.91
C GLY A 302 8.65 -10.33 -11.24
N GLN A 303 7.66 -9.46 -11.07
CA GLN A 303 7.81 -8.01 -11.26
C GLN A 303 8.89 -7.40 -10.36
N ILE A 304 8.98 -7.83 -9.09
CA ILE A 304 10.06 -7.40 -8.19
C ILE A 304 11.40 -7.86 -8.73
N ALA A 305 11.54 -9.14 -9.08
CA ALA A 305 12.79 -9.67 -9.62
C ALA A 305 13.27 -8.95 -10.89
N TYR A 306 12.36 -8.60 -11.82
CA TYR A 306 12.71 -7.81 -13.00
C TYR A 306 13.12 -6.37 -12.67
N LEU A 307 12.52 -5.78 -11.65
CA LEU A 307 12.88 -4.44 -11.19
C LEU A 307 14.26 -4.44 -10.51
N ASP A 308 14.52 -5.44 -9.66
CA ASP A 308 15.82 -5.64 -9.01
C ASP A 308 16.91 -5.85 -10.07
N ALA A 309 16.66 -6.72 -11.06
CA ALA A 309 17.57 -6.93 -12.19
C ALA A 309 17.86 -5.63 -12.95
N TYR A 310 16.86 -4.77 -13.21
CA TYR A 310 17.11 -3.48 -13.86
C TYR A 310 18.06 -2.57 -13.06
N TYR A 311 17.97 -2.58 -11.73
CA TYR A 311 18.82 -1.74 -10.87
C TYR A 311 20.20 -2.32 -10.62
N GLU A 312 20.32 -3.65 -10.55
CA GLU A 312 21.58 -4.36 -10.29
C GLU A 312 22.47 -4.49 -11.53
N GLU A 313 21.87 -4.58 -12.72
CA GLU A 313 22.63 -4.76 -13.97
C GLU A 313 23.44 -3.52 -14.35
N GLU A 314 24.65 -3.74 -14.87
CA GLU A 314 25.52 -2.66 -15.37
C GLU A 314 25.26 -2.38 -16.86
N TYR A 315 24.98 -3.43 -17.63
CA TYR A 315 24.85 -3.36 -19.09
C TYR A 315 23.44 -2.94 -19.53
N GLN A 316 23.38 -1.99 -20.46
CA GLN A 316 22.09 -1.45 -20.95
C GLN A 316 21.24 -2.48 -21.72
N GLU A 317 21.86 -3.47 -22.35
CA GLU A 317 21.14 -4.56 -23.01
C GLU A 317 20.36 -5.42 -22.00
N GLU A 318 20.96 -5.68 -20.85
CA GLU A 318 20.36 -6.49 -19.79
C GLU A 318 19.27 -5.70 -19.07
N LYS A 319 19.48 -4.39 -18.87
CA LYS A 319 18.43 -3.46 -18.43
C LYS A 319 17.25 -3.41 -19.40
N ALA A 320 17.50 -3.38 -20.70
CA ALA A 320 16.45 -3.40 -21.71
C ALA A 320 15.63 -4.68 -21.63
N ARG A 321 16.27 -5.84 -21.49
CA ARG A 321 15.58 -7.13 -21.31
C ARG A 321 14.72 -7.13 -20.05
N ALA A 322 15.28 -6.72 -18.90
CA ALA A 322 14.58 -6.64 -17.63
C ALA A 322 13.34 -5.71 -17.69
N VAL A 323 13.45 -4.52 -18.29
CA VAL A 323 12.33 -3.58 -18.45
C VAL A 323 11.25 -4.13 -19.37
N MET A 324 11.63 -4.79 -20.46
CA MET A 324 10.68 -5.42 -21.37
C MET A 324 9.92 -6.55 -20.67
N ASP A 325 10.61 -7.40 -19.92
CA ASP A 325 9.97 -8.45 -19.12
C ASP A 325 9.05 -7.90 -18.02
N LEU A 326 9.46 -6.83 -17.33
CA LEU A 326 8.61 -6.11 -16.38
C LEU A 326 7.35 -5.58 -17.06
N HIS A 327 7.49 -4.90 -18.20
CA HIS A 327 6.36 -4.36 -18.96
C HIS A 327 5.38 -5.47 -19.37
N ARG A 328 5.87 -6.60 -19.89
CA ARG A 328 5.05 -7.77 -20.22
C ARG A 328 4.34 -8.32 -18.98
N ALA A 329 5.07 -8.52 -17.89
CA ALA A 329 4.51 -9.07 -16.66
C ALA A 329 3.39 -8.20 -16.08
N VAL A 330 3.56 -6.87 -16.09
CA VAL A 330 2.52 -5.92 -15.62
C VAL A 330 1.30 -5.93 -16.54
N LEU A 331 1.48 -5.94 -17.87
CA LEU A 331 0.35 -5.91 -18.79
C LEU A 331 -0.46 -7.22 -18.76
N GLU A 332 0.21 -8.37 -18.76
CA GLU A 332 -0.44 -9.67 -18.85
C GLU A 332 -1.02 -10.13 -17.51
N ALA A 333 -0.47 -9.67 -16.38
CA ALA A 333 -0.99 -9.98 -15.05
C ALA A 333 -1.95 -8.90 -14.52
N ASP A 334 -1.42 -7.72 -14.19
CA ASP A 334 -2.17 -6.69 -13.45
C ASP A 334 -3.21 -6.02 -14.36
N VAL A 335 -2.77 -5.45 -15.49
CA VAL A 335 -3.65 -4.65 -16.37
C VAL A 335 -4.76 -5.51 -16.97
N ARG A 336 -4.42 -6.65 -17.58
CA ARG A 336 -5.39 -7.56 -18.17
C ARG A 336 -6.45 -7.97 -17.16
N ARG A 337 -6.04 -8.32 -15.94
CA ARG A 337 -6.94 -8.77 -14.89
C ARG A 337 -7.85 -7.65 -14.41
N THR A 338 -7.29 -6.49 -14.06
CA THR A 338 -8.08 -5.32 -13.62
C THR A 338 -9.05 -4.90 -14.71
N ALA A 339 -8.64 -4.92 -15.98
CA ALA A 339 -9.52 -4.63 -17.12
C ALA A 339 -10.69 -5.62 -17.24
N VAL A 340 -10.43 -6.92 -17.11
CA VAL A 340 -11.49 -7.95 -17.13
C VAL A 340 -12.48 -7.71 -15.99
N VAL A 341 -11.99 -7.47 -14.77
CA VAL A 341 -12.86 -7.19 -13.62
C VAL A 341 -13.75 -5.96 -13.86
N VAL A 342 -13.15 -4.86 -14.34
CA VAL A 342 -13.89 -3.62 -14.63
C VAL A 342 -14.93 -3.86 -15.74
N LEU A 343 -14.58 -4.59 -16.79
CA LEU A 343 -15.51 -4.91 -17.87
C LEU A 343 -16.66 -5.82 -17.40
N GLU A 344 -16.37 -6.83 -16.57
CA GLU A 344 -17.39 -7.73 -16.00
C GLU A 344 -18.35 -6.99 -15.07
N LEU A 345 -17.85 -6.08 -14.22
CA LEU A 345 -18.71 -5.20 -13.40
C LEU A 345 -19.67 -4.39 -14.27
N LEU A 346 -19.20 -3.91 -15.42
CA LEU A 346 -20.01 -3.18 -16.40
C LEU A 346 -20.90 -4.09 -17.26
N GLY A 347 -21.02 -5.38 -16.94
CA GLY A 347 -21.84 -6.35 -17.66
C GLY A 347 -21.30 -6.71 -19.04
N ARG A 348 -20.00 -6.54 -19.28
CA ARG A 348 -19.34 -6.89 -20.54
C ARG A 348 -18.63 -8.24 -20.41
N THR A 349 -18.90 -9.13 -21.36
CA THR A 349 -18.20 -10.42 -21.46
C THR A 349 -16.86 -10.24 -22.16
N VAL A 350 -15.77 -10.66 -21.51
CA VAL A 350 -14.45 -10.74 -22.15
C VAL A 350 -14.23 -12.19 -22.62
N PRO A 351 -13.99 -12.42 -23.92
CA PRO A 351 -13.72 -13.77 -24.42
C PRO A 351 -12.51 -14.41 -23.73
N GLN A 352 -12.60 -15.71 -23.44
CA GLN A 352 -11.47 -16.45 -22.88
C GLN A 352 -10.28 -16.38 -23.85
N GLY A 353 -9.10 -16.02 -23.34
CA GLY A 353 -7.89 -15.87 -24.16
C GLY A 353 -7.85 -14.62 -25.07
N ALA A 354 -8.77 -13.66 -24.89
CA ALA A 354 -8.78 -12.42 -25.67
C ALA A 354 -7.40 -11.74 -25.69
N SER A 355 -7.00 -11.19 -26.84
CA SER A 355 -5.73 -10.44 -26.93
C SER A 355 -5.81 -9.13 -26.13
N LEU A 356 -4.67 -8.58 -25.69
CA LEU A 356 -4.64 -7.27 -25.04
C LEU A 356 -5.20 -6.14 -25.93
N ALA A 357 -5.04 -6.25 -27.25
CA ALA A 357 -5.65 -5.32 -28.19
C ALA A 357 -7.19 -5.38 -28.12
N THR A 358 -7.76 -6.59 -28.10
CA THR A 358 -9.21 -6.79 -27.93
C THR A 358 -9.68 -6.21 -26.60
N VAL A 359 -8.95 -6.44 -25.50
CA VAL A 359 -9.28 -5.87 -24.18
C VAL A 359 -9.25 -4.33 -24.22
N ARG A 360 -8.22 -3.73 -24.83
CA ARG A 360 -8.12 -2.28 -25.01
C ARG A 360 -9.30 -1.71 -25.79
N ASP A 361 -9.70 -2.37 -26.86
CA ASP A 361 -10.79 -1.90 -27.72
C ASP A 361 -12.15 -2.01 -26.98
N LEU A 362 -12.37 -3.06 -26.18
CA LEU A 362 -13.53 -3.19 -25.29
C LEU A 362 -13.59 -2.08 -24.22
N LEU A 363 -12.45 -1.74 -23.63
CA LEU A 363 -12.35 -0.62 -22.67
C LEU A 363 -12.63 0.72 -23.37
N ALA A 364 -12.07 0.94 -24.55
CA ALA A 364 -12.25 2.17 -25.32
C ALA A 364 -13.71 2.40 -25.73
N ALA A 365 -14.47 1.32 -25.96
CA ALA A 365 -15.90 1.40 -26.26
C ALA A 365 -16.77 1.89 -25.08
N GLN A 366 -16.26 1.93 -23.84
CA GLN A 366 -16.98 2.46 -22.68
C GLN A 366 -16.75 3.97 -22.52
N GLU A 367 -17.27 4.78 -23.45
CA GLU A 367 -17.01 6.23 -23.52
C GLU A 367 -17.38 7.01 -22.24
N GLY A 368 -18.35 6.52 -21.47
CA GLY A 368 -18.80 7.11 -20.20
C GLY A 368 -18.01 6.70 -18.96
N GLN A 369 -17.02 5.79 -19.07
CA GLN A 369 -16.32 5.21 -17.92
C GLN A 369 -14.86 5.67 -17.83
N PRO A 370 -14.51 6.63 -16.96
CA PRO A 370 -13.15 7.18 -16.88
C PRO A 370 -12.10 6.14 -16.51
N LEU A 371 -12.45 5.13 -15.69
CA LEU A 371 -11.53 4.04 -15.33
C LEU A 371 -11.16 3.20 -16.56
N CYS A 372 -12.11 2.94 -17.46
CA CYS A 372 -11.84 2.22 -18.71
C CYS A 372 -10.87 2.99 -19.60
N LYS A 373 -11.03 4.32 -19.72
CA LYS A 373 -10.09 5.19 -20.45
C LYS A 373 -8.69 5.16 -19.83
N LEU A 374 -8.62 5.19 -18.49
CA LEU A 374 -7.36 5.13 -17.76
C LEU A 374 -6.62 3.81 -18.01
N LEU A 375 -7.31 2.67 -17.92
CA LEU A 375 -6.74 1.34 -18.21
C LEU A 375 -6.38 1.16 -19.69
N ALA A 376 -7.23 1.62 -20.62
CA ALA A 376 -6.94 1.56 -22.05
C ALA A 376 -5.66 2.33 -22.39
N SER A 377 -5.39 3.46 -21.71
CA SER A 377 -4.18 4.26 -21.91
C SER A 377 -2.88 3.54 -21.56
N THR A 378 -2.94 2.46 -20.77
CA THR A 378 -1.75 1.68 -20.39
C THR A 378 -1.41 0.60 -21.42
N ILE A 379 -2.35 0.22 -22.29
CA ILE A 379 -2.16 -0.89 -23.23
C ILE A 379 -1.56 -0.36 -24.55
N ARG A 380 -0.23 -0.42 -24.65
CA ARG A 380 0.52 -0.14 -25.88
C ARG A 380 0.78 -1.44 -26.66
N SER A 381 -0.19 -1.84 -27.49
CA SER A 381 -0.15 -3.13 -28.22
C SER A 381 1.11 -3.30 -29.09
N GLU A 382 1.64 -2.20 -29.65
CA GLU A 382 2.86 -2.21 -30.46
C GLU A 382 4.07 -2.73 -29.68
N TRP A 383 4.29 -2.20 -28.46
CA TRP A 383 5.42 -2.58 -27.60
C TRP A 383 5.28 -4.01 -27.09
N ARG A 384 4.06 -4.41 -26.73
CA ARG A 384 3.79 -5.78 -26.29
C ARG A 384 4.02 -6.79 -27.43
N ASN A 385 3.61 -6.46 -28.65
CA ASN A 385 3.81 -7.33 -29.81
C ASN A 385 5.30 -7.47 -30.16
N ALA A 386 6.06 -6.38 -30.09
CA ALA A 386 7.52 -6.43 -30.24
C ALA A 386 8.15 -7.37 -29.21
N ASN A 387 7.76 -7.30 -27.94
CA ASN A 387 8.22 -8.23 -26.90
C ASN A 387 7.83 -9.68 -27.21
N ALA A 388 6.55 -9.93 -27.52
CA ALA A 388 6.02 -11.28 -27.73
C ALA A 388 6.65 -12.02 -28.93
N HIS A 389 7.21 -11.27 -29.88
CA HIS A 389 7.92 -11.82 -31.05
C HIS A 389 9.44 -11.70 -30.94
N GLU A 390 9.97 -11.35 -29.76
CA GLU A 390 11.40 -11.07 -29.53
C GLU A 390 11.99 -10.05 -30.53
N ASP A 391 11.14 -9.18 -31.07
CA ASP A 391 11.48 -8.11 -32.01
C ASP A 391 11.85 -6.84 -31.24
N PHE A 392 12.73 -7.00 -30.27
CA PHE A 392 13.35 -5.91 -29.54
C PHE A 392 14.85 -6.14 -29.36
N ARG A 393 15.62 -5.05 -29.41
CA ARG A 393 17.07 -5.07 -29.14
C ARG A 393 17.56 -3.72 -28.69
N TRP A 394 18.65 -3.73 -27.91
CA TRP A 394 19.39 -2.51 -27.61
C TRP A 394 20.20 -2.07 -28.84
N ASP A 395 20.10 -0.79 -29.21
CA ASP A 395 20.98 -0.17 -30.20
C ASP A 395 22.14 0.53 -29.49
N PRO A 396 23.34 -0.08 -29.43
CA PRO A 396 24.47 0.49 -28.70
C PRO A 396 25.04 1.73 -29.37
N VAL A 397 24.77 1.96 -30.67
CA VAL A 397 25.29 3.11 -31.41
C VAL A 397 24.52 4.36 -31.04
N ASN A 398 23.19 4.26 -30.96
CA ASN A 398 22.32 5.39 -30.65
C ASN A 398 21.94 5.47 -29.16
N GLY A 399 22.25 4.44 -28.37
CA GLY A 399 21.89 4.36 -26.96
C GLY A 399 20.37 4.32 -26.76
N THR A 400 19.66 3.58 -27.61
CA THR A 400 18.18 3.53 -27.60
C THR A 400 17.65 2.11 -27.72
N LEU A 401 16.47 1.87 -27.19
CA LEU A 401 15.75 0.60 -27.39
C LEU A 401 15.07 0.61 -28.76
N LEU A 402 15.23 -0.46 -29.54
CA LEU A 402 14.48 -0.68 -30.77
C LEU A 402 13.33 -1.66 -30.48
N LEU A 403 12.09 -1.23 -30.75
CA LEU A 403 10.88 -2.05 -30.65
C LEU A 403 10.21 -2.12 -32.02
N GLY A 404 10.21 -3.30 -32.67
CA GLY A 404 9.70 -3.42 -34.04
C GLY A 404 10.40 -2.48 -35.03
N GLY A 405 11.71 -2.29 -34.83
CA GLY A 405 12.53 -1.34 -35.60
C GLY A 405 12.34 0.15 -35.27
N ARG A 406 11.43 0.53 -34.36
CA ARG A 406 11.23 1.92 -33.93
C ARG A 406 12.04 2.24 -32.68
N ARG A 407 12.75 3.37 -32.71
CA ARG A 407 13.48 3.90 -31.54
C ARG A 407 12.50 4.29 -30.45
N THR A 408 12.76 3.80 -29.24
CA THR A 408 11.99 4.04 -28.02
C THR A 408 12.98 4.30 -26.88
N ASP A 409 12.63 5.19 -25.98
CA ASP A 409 13.42 5.45 -24.78
C ASP A 409 13.17 4.35 -23.73
N LEU A 410 14.23 3.84 -23.11
CA LEU A 410 14.14 2.78 -22.11
C LEU A 410 13.37 3.25 -20.87
N ASP A 411 13.65 4.48 -20.44
CA ASP A 411 12.98 5.09 -19.28
C ASP A 411 11.48 5.30 -19.55
N GLU A 412 11.08 5.53 -20.80
CA GLU A 412 9.66 5.62 -21.17
C GLU A 412 8.93 4.27 -20.99
N VAL A 413 9.58 3.15 -21.35
CA VAL A 413 9.01 1.81 -21.17
C VAL A 413 8.90 1.45 -19.69
N LEU A 414 9.94 1.73 -18.90
CA LEU A 414 9.93 1.54 -17.46
C LEU A 414 8.84 2.41 -16.81
N ASP A 415 8.74 3.68 -17.20
CA ASP A 415 7.73 4.61 -16.68
C ASP A 415 6.31 4.10 -16.97
N ALA A 416 6.07 3.61 -18.19
CA ALA A 416 4.78 3.05 -18.58
C ALA A 416 4.41 1.80 -17.75
N ALA A 417 5.36 0.89 -17.53
CA ALA A 417 5.14 -0.30 -16.71
C ALA A 417 4.81 0.04 -15.25
N LEU A 418 5.61 0.93 -14.65
CA LEU A 418 5.39 1.38 -13.27
C LEU A 418 4.06 2.14 -13.13
N ARG A 419 3.69 2.96 -14.11
CA ARG A 419 2.39 3.67 -14.15
C ARG A 419 1.22 2.70 -14.23
N ALA A 420 1.32 1.69 -15.10
CA ALA A 420 0.27 0.68 -15.26
C ALA A 420 0.03 -0.11 -13.96
N ARG A 421 1.11 -0.54 -13.30
CA ARG A 421 1.06 -1.20 -11.98
C ARG A 421 0.42 -0.30 -10.92
N ALA A 422 0.80 0.98 -10.89
CA ALA A 422 0.27 1.95 -9.93
C ALA A 422 -1.24 2.21 -10.10
N ILE A 423 -1.75 2.18 -11.34
CA ILE A 423 -3.19 2.29 -11.64
C ILE A 423 -3.94 1.05 -11.14
N CYS A 424 -3.43 -0.16 -11.42
CA CYS A 424 -4.08 -1.41 -11.03
C CYS A 424 -4.14 -1.56 -9.50
N ARG A 425 -3.05 -1.25 -8.80
CA ARG A 425 -3.03 -1.18 -7.34
C ARG A 425 -4.00 -0.14 -6.79
N GLY A 426 -4.05 1.05 -7.42
CA GLY A 426 -5.01 2.08 -7.07
C GLY A 426 -6.45 1.56 -7.11
N PHE A 427 -6.82 0.84 -8.18
CA PHE A 427 -8.13 0.18 -8.26
C PHE A 427 -8.37 -0.78 -7.08
N GLU A 428 -7.42 -1.64 -6.74
CA GLU A 428 -7.54 -2.58 -5.59
C GLU A 428 -7.74 -1.84 -4.26
N HIS A 429 -7.01 -0.74 -4.02
CA HIS A 429 -7.24 0.10 -2.85
C HIS A 429 -8.64 0.72 -2.86
N GLY A 430 -9.14 1.13 -4.03
CA GLY A 430 -10.51 1.61 -4.23
C GLY A 430 -11.57 0.56 -3.91
N VAL A 431 -11.36 -0.70 -4.33
CA VAL A 431 -12.23 -1.84 -4.00
C VAL A 431 -12.30 -2.03 -2.48
N ALA A 432 -11.16 -2.00 -1.78
CA ALA A 432 -11.11 -2.14 -0.33
C ALA A 432 -11.90 -1.03 0.38
N VAL A 433 -11.81 0.22 -0.10
CA VAL A 433 -12.59 1.35 0.42
C VAL A 433 -14.09 1.14 0.17
N ALA A 434 -14.49 0.76 -1.04
CA ALA A 434 -15.89 0.51 -1.38
C ALA A 434 -16.51 -0.60 -0.52
N TYR A 435 -15.77 -1.69 -0.29
CA TYR A 435 -16.20 -2.80 0.55
C TYR A 435 -16.37 -2.38 2.01
N ALA A 436 -15.46 -1.56 2.54
CA ALA A 436 -15.57 -1.05 3.89
C ALA A 436 -16.77 -0.12 4.07
N GLN A 437 -17.00 0.80 3.12
CA GLN A 437 -18.12 1.74 3.16
C GLN A 437 -19.49 1.08 3.00
N ASN A 438 -19.54 -0.06 2.31
CA ASN A 438 -20.78 -0.77 1.99
C ASN A 438 -20.80 -2.17 2.62
N ALA A 439 -20.20 -2.35 3.80
CA ALA A 439 -20.01 -3.66 4.44
C ALA A 439 -21.31 -4.47 4.59
N SER A 440 -22.46 -3.81 4.78
CA SER A 440 -23.77 -4.45 4.87
C SER A 440 -24.29 -5.04 3.55
N LEU A 441 -23.72 -4.63 2.41
CA LEU A 441 -24.07 -5.11 1.07
C LEU A 441 -23.11 -6.18 0.57
N VAL A 442 -21.99 -6.42 1.27
CA VAL A 442 -20.99 -7.41 0.87
C VAL A 442 -21.47 -8.81 1.26
N ILE A 443 -21.87 -9.58 0.26
CA ILE A 443 -22.25 -10.99 0.41
C ILE A 443 -20.96 -11.81 0.46
N ARG A 444 -20.55 -12.23 1.65
CA ARG A 444 -19.42 -13.15 1.81
C ARG A 444 -19.92 -14.57 1.58
N GLY A 445 -19.50 -15.18 0.47
CA GLY A 445 -19.66 -16.63 0.29
C GLY A 445 -18.87 -17.39 1.35
N ALA A 446 -19.33 -18.59 1.72
CA ALA A 446 -18.59 -19.54 2.55
C ALA A 446 -17.46 -20.22 1.75
N GLU A 447 -16.80 -19.50 0.84
CA GLU A 447 -15.71 -20.04 0.06
C GLU A 447 -14.46 -20.14 0.94
N ASP A 448 -13.85 -21.32 0.95
CA ASP A 448 -12.58 -21.53 1.65
C ASP A 448 -11.53 -20.57 1.07
N SER A 449 -10.94 -19.77 1.97
CA SER A 449 -9.86 -18.88 1.58
C SER A 449 -8.73 -19.69 0.94
N ASN A 450 -8.31 -19.28 -0.25
CA ASN A 450 -7.15 -19.86 -0.92
C ASN A 450 -5.90 -19.71 -0.02
N TYR A 451 -4.79 -20.37 -0.37
CA TYR A 451 -3.59 -20.30 0.48
C TYR A 451 -3.02 -18.88 0.63
N VAL A 452 -3.21 -17.98 -0.34
CA VAL A 452 -2.75 -16.58 -0.25
C VAL A 452 -3.57 -15.81 0.78
N GLY A 453 -4.89 -15.95 0.78
CA GLY A 453 -5.73 -15.32 1.80
C GLY A 453 -5.42 -15.81 3.22
N ARG A 454 -5.05 -17.10 3.35
CA ARG A 454 -4.53 -17.66 4.61
C ARG A 454 -3.15 -17.09 4.97
N ASP A 455 -2.22 -16.99 4.02
CA ASP A 455 -0.91 -16.35 4.22
C ASP A 455 -1.04 -14.87 4.63
N LEU A 456 -1.98 -14.13 4.05
CA LEU A 456 -2.27 -12.74 4.43
C LEU A 456 -2.85 -12.64 5.85
N SER A 457 -3.62 -13.64 6.28
CA SER A 457 -4.15 -13.74 7.65
C SER A 457 -3.03 -14.05 8.65
N ILE A 458 -2.08 -14.91 8.28
CA ILE A 458 -0.84 -15.18 9.05
C ILE A 458 -0.02 -13.89 9.21
N LEU A 459 0.20 -13.15 8.12
CA LEU A 459 0.96 -11.89 8.16
C LEU A 459 0.27 -10.82 9.01
N GLN A 460 -1.06 -10.74 8.95
CA GLN A 460 -1.83 -9.88 9.84
C GLN A 460 -1.63 -10.29 11.31
N ALA A 461 -1.79 -11.57 11.63
CA ALA A 461 -1.61 -12.10 12.98
C ALA A 461 -0.20 -11.82 13.54
N ALA A 462 0.84 -11.97 12.71
CA ALA A 462 2.22 -11.64 13.09
C ALA A 462 2.40 -10.14 13.35
N GLY A 463 1.87 -9.28 12.48
CA GLY A 463 1.90 -7.83 12.66
C GLY A 463 1.19 -7.35 13.93
N GLU A 464 0.00 -7.89 14.21
CA GLU A 464 -0.75 -7.63 15.45
C GLU A 464 -0.02 -8.17 16.70
N ALA A 465 0.77 -9.23 16.53
CA ALA A 465 1.68 -9.75 17.55
C ALA A 465 2.96 -8.92 17.73
N ARG A 466 3.09 -7.79 17.01
CA ARG A 466 4.24 -6.88 17.00
C ARG A 466 5.51 -7.51 16.42
N PHE A 467 5.35 -8.53 15.59
CA PHE A 467 6.46 -9.28 15.04
C PHE A 467 6.61 -8.98 13.54
N PRO A 468 7.70 -8.30 13.13
CA PRO A 468 7.94 -7.98 11.73
C PRO A 468 8.29 -9.24 10.93
N VAL A 469 7.69 -9.38 9.74
CA VAL A 469 7.98 -10.46 8.79
C VAL A 469 8.54 -9.85 7.51
N LEU A 470 9.66 -10.36 7.03
CA LEU A 470 10.35 -9.92 5.81
C LEU A 470 9.76 -10.57 4.55
N ASP A 471 9.46 -11.86 4.58
CA ASP A 471 8.78 -12.59 3.49
C ASP A 471 8.06 -13.83 4.05
N ILE A 472 7.13 -14.40 3.29
CA ILE A 472 6.42 -15.63 3.63
C ILE A 472 6.52 -16.64 2.49
N ARG A 473 6.85 -17.90 2.80
CA ARG A 473 6.92 -19.00 1.84
C ARG A 473 6.15 -20.19 2.37
N ARG A 474 5.41 -20.86 1.49
CA ARG A 474 4.62 -22.04 1.83
C ARG A 474 5.05 -23.23 0.98
N HIS A 475 5.24 -24.38 1.62
CA HIS A 475 5.54 -25.67 0.99
C HIS A 475 4.65 -26.75 1.60
N GLY A 476 3.50 -27.01 0.98
CA GLY A 476 2.49 -27.93 1.56
C GLY A 476 1.96 -27.39 2.89
N SER A 477 2.07 -28.19 3.95
CA SER A 477 1.69 -27.83 5.33
C SER A 477 2.77 -27.06 6.10
N LEU A 478 3.89 -26.71 5.47
CA LEU A 478 4.96 -25.92 6.06
C LEU A 478 4.84 -24.45 5.66
N VAL A 479 4.88 -23.55 6.65
CA VAL A 479 5.01 -22.10 6.46
C VAL A 479 6.35 -21.64 7.01
N ARG A 480 7.13 -20.98 6.15
CA ARG A 480 8.37 -20.32 6.49
C ARG A 480 8.17 -18.81 6.47
N LEU A 481 8.51 -18.15 7.56
CA LEU A 481 8.58 -16.70 7.69
C LEU A 481 10.05 -16.29 7.69
N ASP A 482 10.43 -15.44 6.76
CA ASP A 482 11.72 -14.75 6.82
C ASP A 482 11.57 -13.57 7.77
N VAL A 483 12.48 -13.40 8.73
CA VAL A 483 12.34 -12.47 9.86
C VAL A 483 13.66 -11.75 10.14
N PRO A 484 13.65 -10.57 10.79
CA PRO A 484 14.86 -10.02 11.37
C PRO A 484 15.49 -10.98 12.38
N ASP A 485 16.77 -10.78 12.69
CA ASP A 485 17.45 -11.59 13.72
C ASP A 485 16.71 -11.49 15.07
N VAL A 486 16.46 -12.65 15.65
CA VAL A 486 15.73 -12.80 16.89
C VAL A 486 16.66 -12.46 18.05
N SER A 487 16.20 -11.54 18.90
CA SER A 487 16.87 -11.15 20.13
C SER A 487 16.14 -11.76 21.34
N VAL A 488 16.72 -11.58 22.53
CA VAL A 488 16.04 -11.96 23.79
C VAL A 488 14.69 -11.23 23.92
N GLU A 489 14.64 -9.99 23.43
CA GLU A 489 13.44 -9.16 23.46
C GLU A 489 12.40 -9.67 22.47
N SER A 490 12.76 -10.02 21.23
CA SER A 490 11.80 -10.38 20.18
C SER A 490 11.38 -11.86 20.12
N LEU A 491 12.06 -12.75 20.86
CA LEU A 491 11.70 -14.18 20.89
C LEU A 491 10.27 -14.43 21.40
N ARG A 492 9.80 -13.61 22.35
CA ARG A 492 8.44 -13.73 22.88
C ARG A 492 7.40 -13.35 21.82
N GLU A 493 7.64 -12.27 21.08
CA GLU A 493 6.81 -11.79 19.98
C GLU A 493 6.80 -12.80 18.84
N ALA A 494 7.93 -13.46 18.56
CA ALA A 494 8.02 -14.55 17.59
C ALA A 494 7.08 -15.71 17.97
N PHE A 495 7.10 -16.18 19.22
CA PHE A 495 6.17 -17.22 19.68
C PHE A 495 4.72 -16.74 19.70
N ARG A 496 4.45 -15.47 20.03
CA ARG A 496 3.11 -14.88 19.94
C ARG A 496 2.59 -14.90 18.51
N ALA A 497 3.45 -14.52 17.55
CA ALA A 497 3.14 -14.54 16.14
C ALA A 497 2.83 -15.95 15.64
N ILE A 498 3.65 -16.95 15.99
CA ILE A 498 3.39 -18.36 15.64
C ILE A 498 2.05 -18.83 16.20
N LEU A 499 1.74 -18.56 17.47
CA LEU A 499 0.48 -18.97 18.09
C LEU A 499 -0.73 -18.33 17.41
N ARG A 500 -0.70 -17.01 17.18
CA ARG A 500 -1.79 -16.32 16.49
C ARG A 500 -1.93 -16.76 15.03
N ALA A 501 -0.81 -17.00 14.35
CA ALA A 501 -0.80 -17.51 12.98
C ALA A 501 -1.35 -18.94 12.89
N ALA A 502 -1.12 -19.79 13.91
CA ALA A 502 -1.70 -21.12 14.00
C ALA A 502 -3.22 -21.10 14.21
N ILE A 503 -3.76 -20.08 14.87
CA ILE A 503 -5.21 -19.83 14.93
C ILE A 503 -5.73 -19.37 13.56
N ALA A 504 -4.98 -18.50 12.88
CA ALA A 504 -5.37 -17.96 11.57
C ALA A 504 -5.37 -19.02 10.45
N ASP A 505 -4.46 -19.99 10.48
CA ASP A 505 -4.44 -21.14 9.58
C ASP A 505 -4.09 -22.44 10.34
N PRO A 506 -5.12 -23.15 10.86
CA PRO A 506 -4.93 -24.41 11.60
C PRO A 506 -4.39 -25.57 10.76
N SER A 507 -4.33 -25.43 9.43
CA SER A 507 -3.81 -26.47 8.53
C SER A 507 -2.27 -26.52 8.47
N VAL A 508 -1.58 -25.54 9.04
CA VAL A 508 -0.12 -25.49 9.08
C VAL A 508 0.40 -26.47 10.13
N GLU A 509 1.23 -27.41 9.70
CA GLU A 509 1.83 -28.42 10.57
C GLU A 509 3.23 -28.05 11.04
N ARG A 510 3.93 -27.18 10.30
CA ARG A 510 5.31 -26.78 10.58
C ARG A 510 5.52 -25.30 10.33
N TRP A 511 6.07 -24.62 11.33
CA TRP A 511 6.42 -23.21 11.32
C TRP A 511 7.92 -23.05 11.37
N GLU A 512 8.48 -22.35 10.39
CA GLU A 512 9.91 -22.06 10.30
C GLU A 512 10.13 -20.55 10.35
N LEU A 513 10.97 -20.05 11.26
CA LEU A 513 11.46 -18.67 11.23
C LEU A 513 12.90 -18.66 10.75
N ARG A 514 13.11 -18.19 9.53
CA ARG A 514 14.43 -18.00 8.92
C ARG A 514 14.89 -16.58 9.20
N GLN A 515 15.98 -16.45 9.95
CA GLN A 515 16.54 -15.17 10.33
C GLN A 515 17.31 -14.55 9.15
N ALA A 516 17.51 -13.22 9.20
CA ALA A 516 18.17 -12.48 8.13
C ALA A 516 19.65 -12.86 8.01
N SER A 517 20.32 -13.07 9.15
CA SER A 517 21.70 -13.52 9.19
C SER A 517 21.79 -15.03 8.89
N PRO A 518 22.55 -15.45 7.86
CA PRO A 518 22.56 -16.83 7.38
C PRO A 518 23.26 -17.82 8.32
N ASP A 519 24.06 -17.32 9.26
CA ASP A 519 24.76 -18.06 10.31
C ASP A 519 23.92 -18.28 11.58
N ARG A 520 22.66 -17.81 11.58
CA ARG A 520 21.72 -18.06 12.66
C ARG A 520 20.93 -19.34 12.40
N PRO A 521 20.73 -20.21 13.40
CA PRO A 521 19.90 -21.39 13.22
C PRO A 521 18.46 -21.00 12.98
N LEU A 522 17.77 -21.85 12.22
CA LEU A 522 16.33 -21.79 12.00
C LEU A 522 15.58 -22.08 13.30
N LEU A 523 14.56 -21.28 13.61
CA LEU A 523 13.61 -21.63 14.68
C LEU A 523 12.45 -22.41 14.05
N HIS A 524 12.26 -23.66 14.49
CA HIS A 524 11.24 -24.56 13.94
C HIS A 524 10.27 -25.05 15.02
N VAL A 525 8.98 -24.76 14.85
CA VAL A 525 7.90 -25.24 15.73
C VAL A 525 6.94 -26.09 14.91
N ASP A 526 6.72 -27.33 15.31
CA ASP A 526 5.73 -28.22 14.69
C ASP A 526 4.37 -28.17 15.39
N ARG A 527 3.41 -28.91 14.84
CA ARG A 527 2.03 -28.99 15.33
C ARG A 527 1.92 -29.40 16.81
N THR A 528 2.81 -30.24 17.32
CA THR A 528 2.77 -30.65 18.73
C THR A 528 3.10 -29.48 19.65
N GLY A 529 4.11 -28.68 19.28
CA GLY A 529 4.49 -27.47 19.99
C GLY A 529 3.40 -26.39 19.95
N THR A 530 2.84 -26.11 18.77
CA THR A 530 1.76 -25.12 18.64
C THR A 530 0.49 -25.57 19.36
N HIS A 531 0.11 -26.85 19.27
CA HIS A 531 -1.08 -27.36 19.96
C HIS A 531 -0.94 -27.27 21.48
N ALA A 532 0.20 -27.69 22.04
CA ALA A 532 0.45 -27.58 23.47
C ALA A 532 0.48 -26.12 23.95
N GLY A 533 1.02 -25.20 23.14
CA GLY A 533 0.98 -23.77 23.43
C GLY A 533 -0.44 -23.19 23.38
N LEU A 534 -1.24 -23.56 22.37
CA LEU A 534 -2.63 -23.12 22.25
C LEU A 534 -3.50 -23.62 23.40
N GLN A 535 -3.33 -24.87 23.84
CA GLN A 535 -4.05 -25.39 25.02
C GLN A 535 -3.80 -24.55 26.29
N VAL A 536 -2.61 -23.96 26.42
CA VAL A 536 -2.29 -23.04 27.53
C VAL A 536 -2.84 -21.63 27.26
N ALA A 537 -2.80 -21.17 26.01
CA ALA A 537 -3.11 -19.80 25.64
C ALA A 537 -4.62 -19.51 25.47
N GLU A 538 -5.37 -20.44 24.88
CA GLU A 538 -6.80 -20.28 24.55
C GLU A 538 -7.66 -19.79 25.73
N PRO A 539 -7.54 -20.34 26.95
CA PRO A 539 -8.34 -19.89 28.08
C PRO A 539 -8.00 -18.48 28.60
N LEU A 540 -6.89 -17.90 28.14
CA LEU A 540 -6.30 -16.69 28.70
C LEU A 540 -6.42 -15.47 27.79
N TRP A 541 -6.65 -15.62 26.49
CA TRP A 541 -6.59 -14.51 25.52
C TRP A 541 -7.47 -13.30 25.87
N ASP A 542 -8.61 -13.53 26.53
CA ASP A 542 -9.55 -12.49 26.94
C ASP A 542 -9.26 -11.92 28.34
N ILE A 543 -8.34 -12.53 29.09
CA ILE A 543 -8.16 -12.31 30.53
C ILE A 543 -6.76 -11.79 30.87
N ALA A 544 -5.72 -12.30 30.20
CA ALA A 544 -4.31 -11.96 30.45
C ALA A 544 -3.44 -12.22 29.21
N ASP A 545 -2.22 -11.71 29.17
CA ASP A 545 -1.24 -12.12 28.15
C ASP A 545 -0.79 -13.56 28.42
N PRO A 546 -1.09 -14.55 27.56
CA PRO A 546 -0.75 -15.95 27.82
C PRO A 546 0.71 -16.28 27.59
N LEU A 547 1.45 -15.40 26.90
CA LEU A 547 2.78 -15.72 26.38
C LEU A 547 3.81 -16.12 27.44
N PRO A 548 3.84 -15.50 28.64
CA PRO A 548 4.78 -15.93 29.66
C PRO A 548 4.62 -17.39 30.11
N PHE A 549 3.49 -18.04 29.76
CA PHE A 549 3.19 -19.43 30.11
C PHE A 549 3.14 -20.33 28.86
N ALA A 550 2.48 -19.86 27.81
CA ALA A 550 2.29 -20.59 26.55
C ALA A 550 3.59 -20.69 25.73
N ALA A 551 4.57 -19.81 25.95
CA ALA A 551 5.86 -19.91 25.27
C ALA A 551 6.70 -21.12 25.69
N PHE A 552 6.49 -21.69 26.88
CA PHE A 552 7.29 -22.84 27.36
C PHE A 552 7.17 -24.09 26.48
N PRO A 553 5.97 -24.58 26.10
CA PRO A 553 5.86 -25.70 25.17
C PRO A 553 6.43 -25.39 23.79
N LEU A 554 6.27 -24.16 23.27
CA LEU A 554 6.91 -23.78 21.99
C LEU A 554 8.42 -23.81 22.09
N LEU A 555 9.00 -23.33 23.20
CA LEU A 555 10.42 -23.32 23.43
C LEU A 555 10.99 -24.75 23.50
N VAL A 556 10.35 -25.65 24.25
CA VAL A 556 10.76 -27.07 24.30
C VAL A 556 10.76 -27.69 22.92
N ASN A 557 9.66 -27.51 22.18
CA ASN A 557 9.52 -28.05 20.84
C ASN A 557 10.60 -27.49 19.90
N ALA A 558 10.80 -26.17 19.90
CA ALA A 558 11.78 -25.52 19.06
C ALA A 558 13.22 -25.93 19.38
N MET A 559 13.59 -26.02 20.66
CA MET A 559 14.94 -26.49 21.06
C MET A 559 15.15 -27.96 20.69
N THR A 560 14.14 -28.81 20.88
CA THR A 560 14.20 -30.23 20.48
C THR A 560 14.40 -30.36 18.97
N ASN A 561 13.67 -29.56 18.19
CA ASN A 561 13.78 -29.51 16.73
C ASN A 561 15.12 -28.92 16.25
N ALA A 562 15.77 -28.07 17.05
CA ALA A 562 17.13 -27.59 16.82
C ALA A 562 18.21 -28.62 17.18
N GLY A 563 17.84 -29.79 17.74
CA GLY A 563 18.76 -30.83 18.16
C GLY A 563 19.44 -30.56 19.51
N GLU A 564 18.90 -29.64 20.31
CA GLU A 564 19.43 -29.33 21.64
C GLU A 564 19.30 -30.53 22.59
N PRO A 565 20.31 -30.81 23.43
CA PRO A 565 20.21 -31.87 24.42
C PRO A 565 19.02 -31.66 25.37
N ALA A 566 18.29 -32.73 25.69
CA ALA A 566 17.11 -32.65 26.56
C ALA A 566 17.42 -32.01 27.93
N GLU A 567 18.63 -32.20 28.49
CA GLU A 567 19.05 -31.54 29.72
C GLU A 567 19.20 -30.02 29.58
N THR A 568 19.75 -29.55 28.46
CA THR A 568 19.89 -28.13 28.12
C THR A 568 18.51 -27.50 27.97
N THR A 569 17.63 -28.10 27.17
CA THR A 569 16.24 -27.65 26.96
C THR A 569 15.49 -27.56 28.28
N THR A 570 15.58 -28.60 29.12
CA THR A 570 14.95 -28.63 30.45
C THR A 570 15.48 -27.50 31.33
N SER A 571 16.80 -27.28 31.34
CA SER A 571 17.44 -26.24 32.16
C SER A 571 17.04 -24.84 31.70
N THR A 572 17.00 -24.58 30.39
CA THR A 572 16.52 -23.31 29.83
C THR A 572 15.08 -23.02 30.27
N VAL A 573 14.16 -23.98 30.14
CA VAL A 573 12.75 -23.80 30.53
C VAL A 573 12.61 -23.56 32.04
N LEU A 574 13.34 -24.33 32.87
CA LEU A 574 13.37 -24.11 34.32
C LEU A 574 13.91 -22.74 34.68
N CYS A 575 14.97 -22.29 34.03
CA CYS A 575 15.55 -20.96 34.22
C CYS A 575 14.52 -19.86 33.92
N LEU A 576 13.86 -19.92 32.75
CA LEU A 576 12.90 -18.91 32.34
C LEU A 576 11.62 -18.93 33.18
N ALA A 577 11.09 -20.11 33.51
CA ALA A 577 9.93 -20.23 34.39
C ALA A 577 10.22 -19.69 35.80
N ALA A 578 11.38 -20.01 36.35
CA ALA A 578 11.82 -19.49 37.64
C ALA A 578 12.06 -17.97 37.60
N ALA A 579 12.70 -17.46 36.54
CA ALA A 579 12.91 -16.04 36.34
C ALA A 579 11.58 -15.28 36.28
N HIS A 580 10.56 -15.85 35.62
CA HIS A 580 9.25 -15.20 35.53
C HIS A 580 8.52 -15.13 36.88
N VAL A 581 8.55 -16.21 37.68
CA VAL A 581 7.99 -16.19 39.07
C VAL A 581 8.67 -15.11 39.91
N LEU A 582 10.00 -15.08 39.90
CA LEU A 582 10.77 -14.15 40.75
C LEU A 582 10.63 -12.70 40.27
N GLY A 583 10.66 -12.47 38.96
CA GLY A 583 10.46 -11.14 38.37
C GLY A 583 9.08 -10.58 38.72
N GLU A 584 8.04 -11.41 38.71
CA GLU A 584 6.69 -11.01 39.09
C GLU A 584 6.58 -10.72 40.60
N ARG A 585 7.18 -11.57 41.44
CA ARG A 585 7.26 -11.33 42.88
C ARG A 585 7.97 -10.00 43.17
N ASP A 586 9.08 -9.73 42.50
CA ASP A 586 9.89 -8.54 42.73
C ASP A 586 9.14 -7.29 42.23
N ARG A 587 8.43 -7.37 41.10
CA ARG A 587 7.54 -6.30 40.60
C ARG A 587 6.42 -5.97 41.59
N LEU A 588 5.80 -6.98 42.19
CA LEU A 588 4.68 -6.83 43.13
C LEU A 588 5.12 -6.60 44.58
N SER A 589 6.41 -6.74 44.87
CA SER A 589 7.00 -6.65 46.21
C SER A 589 6.58 -5.40 47.00
N PRO A 590 6.55 -4.18 46.40
CA PRO A 590 6.10 -2.99 47.10
C PRO A 590 4.63 -3.11 47.57
N ALA A 591 3.72 -3.59 46.71
CA ALA A 591 2.31 -3.73 47.07
C ALA A 591 2.10 -4.84 48.12
N LEU A 592 2.82 -5.96 47.98
CA LEU A 592 2.81 -7.06 48.94
C LEU A 592 3.27 -6.60 50.34
N ALA A 593 4.33 -5.79 50.42
CA ALA A 593 4.85 -5.26 51.68
C ALA A 593 3.84 -4.36 52.40
N HIS A 594 2.95 -3.69 51.67
CA HIS A 594 1.85 -2.89 52.22
C HIS A 594 0.59 -3.70 52.55
N GLY A 595 0.62 -5.02 52.39
CA GLY A 595 -0.51 -5.89 52.73
C GLY A 595 -1.59 -5.98 51.65
N ASP A 596 -1.30 -5.61 50.40
CA ASP A 596 -2.29 -5.65 49.31
C ASP A 596 -2.67 -7.10 48.93
N SER A 597 -3.95 -7.44 49.10
CA SER A 597 -4.50 -8.74 48.73
C SER A 597 -4.57 -8.96 47.22
N ALA A 598 -4.78 -7.91 46.42
CA ALA A 598 -4.86 -8.02 44.97
C ALA A 598 -3.51 -8.41 44.38
N ALA A 599 -2.42 -7.79 44.85
CA ALA A 599 -1.05 -8.15 44.47
C ALA A 599 -0.70 -9.61 44.85
N LYS A 600 -1.21 -10.09 45.98
CA LYS A 600 -1.07 -11.50 46.37
C LYS A 600 -1.82 -12.43 45.40
N ASP A 601 -3.07 -12.12 45.09
CA ASP A 601 -3.88 -12.95 44.20
C ASP A 601 -3.30 -12.99 42.78
N GLU A 602 -2.79 -11.85 42.29
CA GLU A 602 -2.06 -11.74 41.03
C GLU A 602 -0.80 -12.64 41.02
N LEU A 603 0.08 -12.53 42.02
CA LEU A 603 1.29 -13.36 42.10
C LEU A 603 0.98 -14.86 42.17
N ILE A 604 -0.03 -15.25 42.96
CA ILE A 604 -0.47 -16.65 43.06
C ILE A 604 -1.07 -17.12 41.72
N SER A 605 -1.86 -16.29 41.06
CA SER A 605 -2.46 -16.60 39.76
C SER A 605 -1.39 -16.80 38.70
N THR A 606 -0.48 -15.83 38.53
CA THR A 606 0.65 -15.89 37.59
C THR A 606 1.50 -17.13 37.84
N THR A 607 1.83 -17.45 39.09
CA THR A 607 2.64 -18.64 39.41
C THR A 607 1.92 -19.95 39.09
N LYS A 608 0.60 -20.03 39.29
CA LYS A 608 -0.19 -21.19 38.84
C LYS A 608 -0.16 -21.33 37.32
N LEU A 609 -0.28 -20.24 36.57
CA LEU A 609 -0.20 -20.27 35.11
C LEU A 609 1.19 -20.71 34.63
N ILE A 610 2.27 -20.27 35.29
CA ILE A 610 3.63 -20.77 35.03
C ILE A 610 3.72 -22.28 35.27
N SER A 611 3.12 -22.80 36.34
CA SER A 611 3.05 -24.25 36.60
C SER A 611 2.29 -24.97 35.48
N VAL A 612 1.18 -24.43 34.98
CA VAL A 612 0.43 -25.01 33.86
C VAL A 612 1.28 -25.04 32.58
N GLY A 613 1.94 -23.95 32.23
CA GLY A 613 2.84 -23.89 31.08
C GLY A 613 4.03 -24.84 31.19
N ALA A 614 4.65 -24.94 32.38
CA ALA A 614 5.73 -25.89 32.64
C ALA A 614 5.27 -27.36 32.56
N LYS A 615 4.03 -27.66 33.00
CA LYS A 615 3.41 -28.98 32.78
C LYS A 615 3.22 -29.26 31.30
N ALA A 616 2.65 -28.34 30.54
CA ALA A 616 2.46 -28.51 29.10
C ALA A 616 3.81 -28.76 28.39
N ALA A 617 4.85 -27.99 28.74
CA ALA A 617 6.20 -28.19 28.25
C ALA A 617 6.77 -29.57 28.62
N ALA A 618 6.54 -30.05 29.85
CA ALA A 618 6.99 -31.37 30.29
C ALA A 618 6.39 -32.52 29.44
N HIS A 619 5.13 -32.40 29.03
CA HIS A 619 4.45 -33.43 28.20
C HIS A 619 5.07 -33.58 26.79
N LEU A 620 5.86 -32.61 26.34
CA LEU A 620 6.61 -32.69 25.07
C LEU A 620 8.00 -33.32 25.24
N MET A 621 8.39 -33.67 26.47
CA MET A 621 9.70 -34.26 26.78
C MET A 621 9.55 -35.68 27.28
N GLU A 622 10.64 -36.45 27.24
CA GLU A 622 10.70 -37.82 27.73
C GLU A 622 11.71 -37.99 28.89
N GLY A 623 11.60 -39.11 29.60
CA GLY A 623 12.63 -39.56 30.55
C GLY A 623 12.88 -38.62 31.75
N ALA A 624 14.16 -38.32 32.00
CA ALA A 624 14.57 -37.50 33.14
C ALA A 624 14.17 -36.02 33.00
N ALA A 625 14.15 -35.49 31.78
CA ALA A 625 13.74 -34.13 31.46
C ALA A 625 12.28 -33.87 31.83
N ASN A 626 11.38 -34.75 31.37
CA ASN A 626 9.96 -34.73 31.71
C ASN A 626 9.73 -34.71 33.24
N ARG A 627 10.33 -35.68 33.95
CA ARG A 627 10.18 -35.79 35.41
C ARG A 627 10.64 -34.53 36.14
N LYS A 628 11.72 -33.91 35.68
CA LYS A 628 12.29 -32.71 36.31
C LYS A 628 11.41 -31.48 36.14
N LEU A 629 10.86 -31.24 34.94
CA LEU A 629 9.91 -30.14 34.71
C LEU A 629 8.59 -30.36 35.44
N LEU A 630 8.07 -31.59 35.42
CA LEU A 630 6.83 -31.93 36.11
C LEU A 630 6.96 -31.71 37.62
N ALA A 631 8.05 -32.20 38.22
CA ALA A 631 8.33 -32.00 39.64
C ALA A 631 8.45 -30.50 39.99
N PHE A 632 9.13 -29.69 39.16
CA PHE A 632 9.19 -28.25 39.38
C PHE A 632 7.81 -27.60 39.32
N ALA A 633 6.98 -27.97 38.34
CA ALA A 633 5.63 -27.44 38.21
C ALA A 633 4.73 -27.83 39.40
N GLU A 634 4.85 -29.06 39.92
CA GLU A 634 4.15 -29.51 41.11
C GLU A 634 4.60 -28.76 42.37
N VAL A 635 5.90 -28.50 42.52
CA VAL A 635 6.44 -27.68 43.61
C VAL A 635 5.88 -26.26 43.57
N LEU A 636 5.82 -25.62 42.40
CA LEU A 636 5.21 -24.29 42.26
C LEU A 636 3.72 -24.29 42.62
N ALA A 637 2.98 -25.31 42.18
CA ALA A 637 1.55 -25.44 42.51
C ALA A 637 1.35 -25.66 44.03
N GLY A 638 2.19 -26.47 44.66
CA GLY A 638 2.20 -26.70 46.11
C GLY A 638 2.50 -25.42 46.90
N GLU A 639 3.49 -24.64 46.46
CA GLU A 639 3.81 -23.33 47.04
C GLU A 639 2.62 -22.37 46.92
N CYS A 640 1.95 -22.32 45.77
CA CYS A 640 0.73 -21.51 45.61
C CYS A 640 -0.38 -21.92 46.58
N HIS A 641 -0.56 -23.23 46.81
CA HIS A 641 -1.55 -23.74 47.75
C HIS A 641 -1.22 -23.34 49.19
N ARG A 642 0.05 -23.52 49.60
CA ARG A 642 0.56 -23.10 50.92
C ARG A 642 0.39 -21.60 51.16
N LEU A 643 0.79 -20.79 50.17
CA LEU A 643 0.82 -19.33 50.29
C LEU A 643 -0.56 -18.67 50.16
N LYS A 644 -1.59 -19.40 49.70
CA LYS A 644 -2.97 -18.91 49.67
C LYS A 644 -3.47 -18.49 51.06
N GLY A 645 -3.03 -19.19 52.12
CA GLY A 645 -3.37 -18.84 53.51
C GLY A 645 -2.46 -17.79 54.16
N ALA A 646 -1.33 -17.44 53.54
CA ALA A 646 -0.35 -16.51 54.11
C ALA A 646 -0.78 -15.04 53.93
N PRO A 647 -0.42 -14.12 54.84
CA PRO A 647 -0.67 -12.70 54.64
C PRO A 647 0.20 -12.14 53.49
N PRO A 648 -0.23 -11.09 52.76
CA PRO A 648 0.49 -10.62 51.56
C PRO A 648 1.96 -10.26 51.79
N PHE A 649 2.30 -9.62 52.92
CA PHE A 649 3.68 -9.24 53.25
C PHE A 649 4.61 -10.45 53.42
N ALA A 650 4.08 -11.65 53.69
CA ALA A 650 4.89 -12.86 53.79
C ALA A 650 5.46 -13.28 52.42
N LEU A 651 4.78 -12.94 51.31
CA LEU A 651 5.17 -13.38 49.97
C LEU A 651 6.37 -12.62 49.40
N VAL A 652 6.75 -11.48 50.00
CA VAL A 652 7.86 -10.62 49.56
C VAL A 652 9.18 -11.37 49.36
N ARG A 653 9.41 -12.44 50.15
CA ARG A 653 10.65 -13.26 50.09
C ARG A 653 10.39 -14.75 49.79
N GLU A 654 9.18 -15.11 49.39
CA GLU A 654 8.78 -16.50 49.15
C GLU A 654 9.20 -16.98 47.75
N PHE A 655 8.79 -18.21 47.39
CA PHE A 655 9.21 -18.92 46.18
C PHE A 655 10.70 -19.27 46.14
N VAL A 656 11.24 -19.71 47.29
CA VAL A 656 12.61 -20.24 47.42
C VAL A 656 12.94 -21.33 46.38
N PRO A 657 12.02 -22.26 46.02
CA PRO A 657 12.29 -23.22 44.95
C PRO A 657 12.59 -22.58 43.59
N ALA A 658 11.87 -21.53 43.22
CA ALA A 658 12.14 -20.77 41.98
C ALA A 658 13.51 -20.09 42.06
N TYR A 659 13.85 -19.47 43.19
CA TYR A 659 15.19 -18.89 43.38
C TYR A 659 16.32 -19.92 43.23
N ARG A 660 16.16 -21.12 43.81
CA ARG A 660 17.13 -22.22 43.66
C ARG A 660 17.24 -22.71 42.22
N ALA A 661 16.11 -22.85 41.52
CA ALA A 661 16.07 -23.25 40.12
C ALA A 661 16.78 -22.23 39.23
N LEU A 662 16.49 -20.93 39.40
CA LEU A 662 17.13 -19.86 38.64
C LEU A 662 18.65 -19.86 38.85
N ARG A 663 19.12 -19.98 40.11
CA ARG A 663 20.55 -20.07 40.41
C ARG A 663 21.26 -21.28 39.83
N ARG A 664 20.56 -22.41 39.73
CA ARG A 664 21.12 -23.68 39.26
C ARG A 664 21.16 -23.77 37.74
N HIS A 665 20.18 -23.17 37.06
CA HIS A 665 19.96 -23.36 35.63
C HIS A 665 20.24 -22.12 34.78
N GLY A 666 20.50 -20.97 35.39
CA GLY A 666 20.89 -19.76 34.68
C GLY A 666 22.39 -19.73 34.32
N PRO A 667 22.77 -19.10 33.20
CA PRO A 667 21.91 -18.43 32.22
C PRO A 667 21.20 -19.41 31.27
N ALA A 668 20.07 -18.98 30.72
CA ALA A 668 19.30 -19.75 29.75
C ALA A 668 20.06 -19.87 28.41
N HIS A 669 20.13 -21.08 27.85
CA HIS A 669 20.69 -21.33 26.52
C HIS A 669 19.61 -21.20 25.44
N LEU A 670 19.84 -20.33 24.46
CA LEU A 670 18.91 -20.03 23.37
C LEU A 670 19.68 -20.03 22.03
N PRO A 671 19.64 -21.13 21.26
CA PRO A 671 20.52 -21.31 20.09
C PRO A 671 20.30 -20.27 18.99
N TRP A 672 19.14 -19.64 18.93
CA TRP A 672 18.81 -18.66 17.88
C TRP A 672 19.41 -17.27 18.12
N ILE A 673 19.93 -16.99 19.32
CA ILE A 673 20.37 -15.65 19.76
C ILE A 673 21.89 -15.49 19.74
N THR A 674 22.67 -16.57 19.71
CA THR A 674 24.13 -16.56 19.51
C THR A 674 24.49 -17.24 18.18
N GLY A 675 25.37 -16.64 17.37
CA GLY A 675 25.74 -17.21 16.07
C GLY A 675 26.51 -18.53 16.25
N PHE A 676 26.58 -19.39 15.24
CA PHE A 676 27.30 -20.67 15.33
C PHE A 676 28.77 -20.54 15.78
N ASN A 677 29.38 -19.37 15.57
CA ASN A 677 30.79 -19.10 15.91
C ASN A 677 31.02 -18.61 17.36
N ASP A 678 29.99 -18.19 18.08
CA ASP A 678 30.13 -17.74 19.48
C ASP A 678 29.93 -18.88 20.50
N SER A 679 29.43 -20.03 20.04
CA SER A 679 29.17 -21.22 20.86
C SER A 679 30.44 -22.03 21.22
N ALA A 680 31.61 -21.59 20.76
CA ALA A 680 32.88 -22.31 20.88
C ALA A 680 33.90 -21.67 21.85
N VAL A 681 33.44 -20.83 22.81
CA VAL A 681 34.31 -20.25 23.85
C VAL A 681 33.86 -20.68 25.25
#